data_AF-A0A5P0JG75-F1
#
_entry.id   AF-A0A5P0JG75-F1
#
_cell.length_a   1.000
_cell.length_b   1.000
_cell.length_c   1.000
_cell.angle_alpha   90.00
_cell.angle_beta   90.00
_cell.angle_gamma   90.00
#
_symmetry.space_group_name_H-M   'P 1'
#
loop_
_entity.id
_entity.type
_entity.pdbx_description
1 polymer ?
#
loop_
_entity_poly.entity_id
_entity_poly.type
_entity_poly.pdbx_seq_one_letter_code
_entity_poly.pdbx_strand_id
1 'polypeptide(L)'
;VVNISNAAFPILMARNDKNYWLAFGEKRAWDKNELAYITEAPSLVEPENVTRDTATFNLPFISLGQVGEGKLMVIGNPHYNSILRCPNGYSWNGGVNKDGQCTLNSDPDDMKNFMENVLRYLSDDKWKPDAKASMTVGTNLDTVYFKRHGQVTGNSAAFDFHPDFAGISVEHLSSYGDLDPQEMPLLILNGFEYVTQVGNDPYAIPLRADTSKPKLTQQDVTDLIAYLNKGGSVLIMENVMSNLKEESASGFVRLLDAAGLSMALNKSVVNNDPQGYPNRVRQQRATGIWVYERYPAVDGALPYTIDSKTGEVKWKYQVENKPDDKPKLEVASWLEDVDGKQETRYAFIDEADHKTEDSLKAAKEKIFAAFPGLKECTNPAYHYEVNCLEYRPGTGVPVTGGMYVPQYTQLSLNADTAKAMVQAADLGTNIQRLYQHELYFRTNGRKGERLSSVDLERLYQNMSVWLWNDTSYRYEEGKNDELGFKTFTEFLNCYANDAYAGGTKCSADLKKSLVDNNMIYGDGSSKAGMMNPSYPLNYMEKPLTRLMLGRSWWDLNIKVDVEKYPGAVSEEGQNVTETISLYSNPTKWFAGNMQSTGLWAPAQKEVTIKSNANVPVTVTVALADDLTGREKHEVALNRPPRVTKTYSLDASGTVKFKVPYGGLIYIKGNSSTNESASFTFTGVVKAPFYKDGAWKNDLNSPAPLGELESDAFVYTTPKKNLNASNYTGGLEQFANDL
;
A
#
# COMPACT_ATOMS: atom_id res chain seq x y z
N VAL A 1 -1.99 -12.89 16.22
CA VAL A 1 -2.25 -11.65 15.46
C VAL A 1 -1.51 -10.54 16.17
N VAL A 2 -0.73 -9.76 15.43
CA VAL A 2 0.08 -8.67 16.00
C VAL A 2 -0.81 -7.43 16.16
N ASN A 3 -0.88 -6.84 17.35
CA ASN A 3 -1.67 -5.64 17.63
C ASN A 3 -0.80 -4.39 17.67
N ILE A 4 -1.20 -3.33 16.96
CA ILE A 4 -0.65 -2.00 17.18
C ILE A 4 -1.36 -1.38 18.39
N SER A 5 -0.60 -0.78 19.31
CA SER A 5 -1.16 -0.05 20.45
C SER A 5 -0.49 1.31 20.66
N ASN A 6 -1.02 2.08 21.61
CA ASN A 6 -0.41 3.32 22.10
C ASN A 6 0.89 3.11 22.89
N ALA A 7 1.34 1.86 23.09
CA ALA A 7 2.71 1.59 23.54
C ALA A 7 3.75 1.84 22.45
N ALA A 8 3.32 1.99 21.19
CA ALA A 8 4.19 2.21 20.05
C ALA A 8 3.99 3.57 19.37
N PHE A 9 5.07 4.07 18.79
CA PHE A 9 5.12 5.32 18.04
C PHE A 9 5.92 5.18 16.73
N PRO A 10 5.44 5.77 15.62
CA PRO A 10 6.13 5.74 14.34
C PRO A 10 7.34 6.69 14.34
N ILE A 11 8.51 6.18 13.95
CA ILE A 11 9.72 7.01 13.78
C ILE A 11 9.82 7.52 12.35
N LEU A 12 9.53 6.65 11.36
CA LEU A 12 9.61 7.01 9.95
C LEU A 12 8.50 6.33 9.14
N MET A 13 7.83 7.17 8.35
CA MET A 13 6.76 6.79 7.42
C MET A 13 7.11 7.39 6.05
N ALA A 14 7.02 6.59 4.99
CA ALA A 14 7.23 7.11 3.64
C ALA A 14 6.00 7.90 3.19
N ARG A 15 6.22 9.05 2.53
CA ARG A 15 5.13 9.78 1.86
C ARG A 15 4.55 8.93 0.72
N ASN A 16 3.25 9.01 0.54
CA ASN A 16 2.47 8.26 -0.45
C ASN A 16 1.63 9.16 -1.38
N ASP A 17 1.87 10.48 -1.35
CA ASP A 17 1.25 11.41 -2.28
C ASP A 17 1.98 11.41 -3.64
N LYS A 18 1.32 11.87 -4.70
CA LYS A 18 1.87 11.90 -6.08
C LYS A 18 3.08 12.84 -6.24
N ASN A 19 3.50 13.56 -5.21
CA ASN A 19 4.68 14.44 -5.22
C ASN A 19 5.71 13.98 -4.16
N TYR A 20 5.70 12.71 -3.72
CA TYR A 20 6.48 12.23 -2.57
C TYR A 20 8.00 12.43 -2.70
N TRP A 21 8.53 12.48 -3.92
CA TRP A 21 9.96 12.67 -4.19
C TRP A 21 10.42 14.13 -4.10
N LEU A 22 9.49 15.07 -4.00
CA LEU A 22 9.76 16.49 -3.84
C LEU A 22 9.76 16.84 -2.35
N ALA A 23 10.73 17.62 -1.90
CA ALA A 23 10.80 18.11 -0.53
C ALA A 23 9.67 19.11 -0.22
N PHE A 24 9.35 19.27 1.07
CA PHE A 24 8.44 20.33 1.50
C PHE A 24 9.00 21.71 1.14
N GLY A 25 8.13 22.58 0.63
CA GLY A 25 8.50 23.90 0.11
C GLY A 25 8.78 23.92 -1.39
N GLU A 26 9.10 22.79 -2.02
CA GLU A 26 9.25 22.71 -3.47
C GLU A 26 7.91 22.82 -4.19
N LYS A 27 7.92 23.29 -5.44
CA LYS A 27 6.74 23.38 -6.29
C LYS A 27 6.29 21.99 -6.73
N ARG A 28 4.98 21.71 -6.63
CA ARG A 28 4.41 20.41 -7.01
C ARG A 28 4.54 20.15 -8.51
N ALA A 29 4.86 18.91 -8.86
CA ALA A 29 4.80 18.41 -10.23
C ALA A 29 3.36 18.07 -10.66
N TRP A 30 2.51 17.71 -9.69
CA TRP A 30 1.13 17.31 -9.90
C TRP A 30 0.17 18.10 -9.01
N ASP A 31 -0.96 18.51 -9.58
CA ASP A 31 -2.08 19.09 -8.86
C ASP A 31 -2.87 18.03 -8.08
N LYS A 32 -3.90 18.47 -7.35
CA LYS A 32 -4.80 17.61 -6.57
C LYS A 32 -5.62 16.61 -7.40
N ASN A 33 -5.81 16.90 -8.69
CA ASN A 33 -6.47 16.01 -9.64
C ASN A 33 -5.45 15.17 -10.39
N GLU A 34 -4.21 15.06 -9.88
CA GLU A 34 -3.16 14.28 -10.49
C GLU A 34 -2.80 14.71 -11.93
N LEU A 35 -2.99 15.99 -12.28
CA LEU A 35 -2.64 16.60 -13.56
C LEU A 35 -1.42 17.51 -13.40
N ALA A 36 -0.54 17.54 -14.41
CA ALA A 36 0.51 18.54 -14.51
C ALA A 36 -0.08 19.97 -14.64
N TYR A 37 0.60 20.94 -14.06
CA TYR A 37 0.20 22.34 -14.14
C TYR A 37 0.39 22.90 -15.55
N ILE A 38 -0.60 23.67 -16.03
CA ILE A 38 -0.49 24.42 -17.29
C ILE A 38 -0.01 25.83 -16.94
N THR A 39 1.28 26.09 -17.14
CA THR A 39 1.94 27.37 -16.83
C THR A 39 2.15 28.26 -18.06
N GLU A 40 1.87 27.74 -19.27
CA GLU A 40 2.02 28.49 -20.51
C GLU A 40 1.04 29.68 -20.59
N ALA A 41 1.50 30.80 -21.14
CA ALA A 41 0.64 31.97 -21.35
C ALA A 41 -0.57 31.61 -22.25
N PRO A 42 -1.79 32.10 -21.95
CA PRO A 42 -2.12 33.15 -20.99
C PRO A 42 -2.47 32.64 -19.57
N SER A 43 -2.04 31.43 -19.18
CA SER A 43 -2.31 30.90 -17.84
C SER A 43 -1.69 31.80 -16.76
N LEU A 44 -2.43 32.00 -15.67
CA LEU A 44 -1.94 32.65 -14.45
C LEU A 44 -1.84 31.65 -13.28
N VAL A 45 -1.90 30.35 -13.58
CA VAL A 45 -1.81 29.30 -12.56
C VAL A 45 -0.39 29.24 -12.00
N GLU A 46 -0.28 29.45 -10.69
CA GLU A 46 0.96 29.21 -9.95
C GLU A 46 0.94 27.82 -9.32
N PRO A 47 1.92 26.96 -9.61
CA PRO A 47 2.01 25.66 -8.95
C PRO A 47 2.10 25.81 -7.43
N GLU A 48 1.29 25.02 -6.72
CA GLU A 48 1.31 25.00 -5.26
C GLU A 48 2.61 24.38 -4.74
N ASN A 49 3.01 24.74 -3.52
CA ASN A 49 4.12 24.06 -2.87
C ASN A 49 3.68 22.70 -2.32
N VAL A 50 4.60 21.76 -2.25
CA VAL A 50 4.46 20.57 -1.42
C VAL A 50 4.45 21.02 0.03
N THR A 51 3.40 20.68 0.77
CA THR A 51 3.23 21.09 2.16
C THR A 51 2.82 19.92 3.03
N ARG A 52 3.13 20.03 4.33
CA ARG A 52 2.65 19.10 5.35
C ARG A 52 1.12 18.95 5.36
N ASP A 53 0.39 20.00 5.00
CA ASP A 53 -1.09 20.03 5.06
C ASP A 53 -1.76 19.20 3.96
N THR A 54 -0.97 18.75 2.97
CA THR A 54 -1.44 17.92 1.84
C THR A 54 -0.71 16.58 1.73
N ALA A 55 0.37 16.40 2.50
CA ALA A 55 1.14 15.19 2.50
C ALA A 55 0.36 14.03 3.14
N THR A 56 0.49 12.86 2.52
CA THR A 56 -0.06 11.60 3.03
C THR A 56 1.04 10.57 3.18
N PHE A 57 0.86 9.61 4.07
CA PHE A 57 1.91 8.68 4.48
C PHE A 57 1.44 7.22 4.46
N ASN A 58 2.37 6.33 4.15
CA ASN A 58 2.19 4.89 4.33
C ASN A 58 2.30 4.50 5.81
N LEU A 59 2.01 3.23 6.13
CA LEU A 59 2.31 2.68 7.46
C LEU A 59 3.81 2.86 7.78
N PRO A 60 4.17 3.01 9.06
CA PRO A 60 5.57 3.16 9.43
C PRO A 60 6.38 1.92 9.05
N PHE A 61 7.63 2.15 8.66
CA PHE A 61 8.64 1.09 8.46
C PHE A 61 9.78 1.17 9.47
N ILE A 62 9.84 2.26 10.23
CA ILE A 62 10.63 2.37 11.45
C ILE A 62 9.67 2.70 12.58
N SER A 63 9.66 1.88 13.63
CA SER A 63 8.76 2.04 14.76
C SER A 63 9.44 1.65 16.05
N LEU A 64 9.00 2.29 17.13
CA LEU A 64 9.48 2.08 18.47
C LEU A 64 8.29 1.70 19.35
N GLY A 65 8.41 0.61 20.10
CA GLY A 65 7.44 0.16 21.08
C GLY A 65 8.05 0.06 22.47
N GLN A 66 7.21 -0.05 23.48
CA GLN A 66 7.64 -0.12 24.89
C GLN A 66 7.14 -1.41 25.56
N VAL A 67 8.00 -2.06 26.32
CA VAL A 67 7.67 -3.22 27.17
C VAL A 67 8.22 -2.97 28.56
N GLY A 68 7.34 -2.80 29.56
CA GLY A 68 7.74 -2.34 30.89
C GLY A 68 8.48 -0.99 30.82
N GLU A 69 9.71 -0.95 31.33
CA GLU A 69 10.60 0.22 31.25
C GLU A 69 11.49 0.23 29.99
N GLY A 70 11.59 -0.90 29.29
CA GLY A 70 12.46 -1.08 28.13
C GLY A 70 11.78 -0.74 26.79
N LYS A 71 12.60 -0.77 25.74
CA LYS A 71 12.22 -0.34 24.38
C LYS A 71 12.51 -1.40 23.35
N LEU A 72 11.60 -1.57 22.40
CA LEU A 72 11.80 -2.41 21.22
C LEU A 72 11.73 -1.52 19.97
N MET A 73 12.81 -1.41 19.22
CA MET A 73 12.84 -0.68 17.95
C MET A 73 12.98 -1.64 16.78
N VAL A 74 12.19 -1.41 15.74
CA VAL A 74 12.25 -2.18 14.49
C VAL A 74 12.54 -1.24 13.33
N ILE A 75 13.52 -1.60 12.50
CA ILE A 75 13.91 -0.88 11.29
C ILE A 75 13.82 -1.82 10.09
N GLY A 76 12.95 -1.49 9.13
CA GLY A 76 12.59 -2.36 8.01
C GLY A 76 13.61 -2.51 6.88
N ASN A 77 14.87 -2.91 7.16
CA ASN A 77 15.81 -3.39 6.15
C ASN A 77 17.04 -4.08 6.79
N PRO A 78 17.42 -5.32 6.39
CA PRO A 78 18.63 -5.99 6.89
C PRO A 78 19.93 -5.26 6.56
N HIS A 79 19.95 -4.43 5.50
CA HIS A 79 21.13 -3.67 5.11
C HIS A 79 21.45 -2.53 6.08
N TYR A 80 20.52 -2.11 6.95
CA TYR A 80 20.81 -1.04 7.91
C TYR A 80 21.88 -1.43 8.93
N ASN A 81 22.07 -2.72 9.20
CA ASN A 81 23.19 -3.21 10.00
C ASN A 81 24.57 -2.79 9.45
N SER A 82 24.69 -2.65 8.12
CA SER A 82 25.96 -2.27 7.49
C SER A 82 26.39 -0.83 7.79
N ILE A 83 25.46 0.04 8.20
CA ILE A 83 25.78 1.42 8.65
C ILE A 83 26.62 1.38 9.92
N LEU A 84 26.31 0.47 10.86
CA LEU A 84 27.07 0.34 12.10
C LEU A 84 28.52 -0.08 11.82
N ARG A 85 28.75 -0.82 10.73
CA ARG A 85 30.10 -1.28 10.32
C ARG A 85 30.84 -0.28 9.43
N CYS A 86 30.15 0.39 8.51
CA CYS A 86 30.70 1.40 7.61
C CYS A 86 29.73 2.58 7.44
N PRO A 87 29.75 3.56 8.35
CA PRO A 87 28.73 4.62 8.41
C PRO A 87 28.66 5.51 7.17
N ASN A 88 29.77 5.65 6.44
CA ASN A 88 29.85 6.41 5.20
C ASN A 88 30.10 5.55 3.96
N GLY A 89 29.99 4.21 4.06
CA GLY A 89 30.26 3.30 2.95
C GLY A 89 29.36 2.07 2.98
N TYR A 90 28.14 2.24 3.48
CA TYR A 90 27.16 1.18 3.67
C TYR A 90 26.30 0.95 2.42
N SER A 91 26.22 1.96 1.54
CA SER A 91 25.34 1.93 0.38
C SER A 91 25.92 1.07 -0.76
N TRP A 92 25.59 1.42 -2.01
CA TRP A 92 25.82 0.61 -3.19
C TRP A 92 27.29 0.23 -3.40
N ASN A 93 27.58 -1.08 -3.45
CA ASN A 93 28.92 -1.67 -3.51
C ASN A 93 29.80 -1.43 -2.27
N GLY A 94 29.20 -1.10 -1.13
CA GLY A 94 29.88 -1.03 0.16
C GLY A 94 30.52 -2.36 0.57
N GLY A 95 31.40 -2.31 1.56
CA GLY A 95 32.10 -3.50 2.05
C GLY A 95 33.28 -3.17 2.93
N VAL A 96 33.98 -4.23 3.34
CA VAL A 96 35.19 -4.16 4.17
C VAL A 96 36.31 -4.90 3.44
N ASN A 97 37.52 -4.32 3.42
CA ASN A 97 38.70 -4.93 2.82
C ASN A 97 39.35 -5.96 3.76
N LYS A 98 40.46 -6.57 3.34
CA LYS A 98 41.17 -7.59 4.14
C LYS A 98 41.74 -7.05 5.45
N ASP A 99 41.97 -5.75 5.55
CA ASP A 99 42.51 -5.07 6.72
C ASP A 99 41.41 -4.58 7.68
N GLY A 100 40.14 -4.92 7.41
CA GLY A 100 39.02 -4.51 8.24
C GLY A 100 38.53 -3.07 7.99
N GLN A 101 39.04 -2.39 6.96
CA GLN A 101 38.66 -1.02 6.61
C GLN A 101 37.54 -0.97 5.58
N CYS A 102 36.67 0.03 5.68
CA CYS A 102 35.59 0.25 4.72
C CYS A 102 36.14 0.52 3.31
N THR A 103 35.56 -0.13 2.31
CA THR A 103 36.00 0.02 0.91
C THR A 103 35.50 1.31 0.27
N LEU A 104 34.47 1.93 0.85
CA LEU A 104 33.87 3.18 0.42
C LEU A 104 33.77 4.16 1.60
N ASN A 105 33.87 5.44 1.24
CA ASN A 105 33.43 6.62 1.99
C ASN A 105 32.30 7.19 1.09
N SER A 106 32.08 8.46 0.81
CA SER A 106 31.04 8.97 -0.13
C SER A 106 29.58 8.94 0.31
N ASP A 107 29.12 8.05 1.19
CA ASP A 107 27.77 8.21 1.75
C ASP A 107 27.76 9.38 2.76
N PRO A 108 26.67 10.18 2.81
CA PRO A 108 26.56 11.30 3.74
C PRO A 108 26.40 10.83 5.19
N ASP A 109 26.73 11.71 6.13
CA ASP A 109 26.62 11.45 7.58
C ASP A 109 25.18 11.31 8.10
N ASP A 110 24.16 11.50 7.25
CA ASP A 110 22.75 11.48 7.67
C ASP A 110 22.37 10.19 8.41
N MET A 111 22.73 9.02 7.85
CA MET A 111 22.44 7.73 8.45
C MET A 111 23.36 7.40 9.63
N LYS A 112 24.59 7.90 9.63
CA LYS A 112 25.49 7.82 10.78
C LYS A 112 24.88 8.55 11.98
N ASN A 113 24.51 9.81 11.80
CA ASN A 113 23.87 10.65 12.82
C ASN A 113 22.54 10.04 13.29
N PHE A 114 21.77 9.45 12.37
CA PHE A 114 20.56 8.71 12.75
C PHE A 114 20.88 7.54 13.69
N MET A 115 21.86 6.69 13.34
CA MET A 115 22.23 5.54 14.17
C MET A 115 22.86 5.96 15.50
N GLU A 116 23.66 7.02 15.54
CA GLU A 116 24.17 7.59 16.80
C GLU A 116 23.02 7.98 17.75
N ASN A 117 21.98 8.64 17.23
CA ASN A 117 20.81 8.99 18.02
C ASN A 117 20.00 7.77 18.46
N VAL A 118 19.86 6.75 17.60
CA VAL A 118 19.20 5.47 17.94
C VAL A 118 19.94 4.78 19.08
N LEU A 119 21.27 4.62 18.97
CA LEU A 119 22.10 3.95 19.98
C LEU A 119 22.05 4.71 21.31
N ARG A 120 22.14 6.04 21.29
CA ARG A 120 22.01 6.89 22.48
C ARG A 120 20.63 6.71 23.15
N TYR A 121 19.57 6.77 22.36
CA TYR A 121 18.19 6.71 22.87
C TYR A 121 17.82 5.33 23.44
N LEU A 122 18.22 4.26 22.75
CA LEU A 122 17.96 2.89 23.20
C LEU A 122 18.82 2.49 24.39
N SER A 123 20.02 3.07 24.55
CA SER A 123 20.87 2.84 25.73
C SER A 123 20.56 3.75 26.92
N ASP A 124 19.48 4.55 26.88
CA ASP A 124 19.14 5.51 27.94
C ASP A 124 20.30 6.45 28.30
N ASP A 125 20.93 7.02 27.27
CA ASP A 125 22.08 7.93 27.39
C ASP A 125 23.33 7.32 28.06
N LYS A 126 23.36 6.00 28.32
CA LYS A 126 24.56 5.30 28.85
C LYS A 126 25.72 5.34 27.88
N TRP A 127 25.45 5.46 26.58
CA TRP A 127 26.46 5.72 25.56
C TRP A 127 26.17 7.00 24.78
N LYS A 128 27.23 7.74 24.43
CA LYS A 128 27.19 8.94 23.58
C LYS A 128 28.40 8.95 22.65
N PRO A 129 28.28 9.47 21.41
CA PRO A 129 29.34 9.41 20.38
C PRO A 129 30.65 10.12 20.76
N ASP A 130 30.59 11.10 21.66
CA ASP A 130 31.69 11.97 22.06
C ASP A 130 32.21 11.70 23.49
N ALA A 131 31.57 10.78 24.22
CA ALA A 131 31.88 10.52 25.61
C ALA A 131 32.95 9.43 25.77
N LYS A 132 33.71 9.48 26.88
CA LYS A 132 34.50 8.33 27.38
C LYS A 132 33.62 7.18 27.88
N ALA A 133 32.33 7.20 27.56
CA ALA A 133 31.35 6.23 28.02
C ALA A 133 31.46 4.97 27.18
N SER A 134 31.43 3.82 27.84
CA SER A 134 31.46 2.52 27.18
C SER A 134 30.19 1.76 27.47
N MET A 135 29.72 0.98 26.51
CA MET A 135 28.63 0.04 26.71
C MET A 135 28.94 -1.28 26.02
N THR A 136 28.37 -2.37 26.54
CA THR A 136 28.36 -3.66 25.84
C THR A 136 27.03 -3.83 25.12
N VAL A 137 27.09 -4.19 23.84
CA VAL A 137 25.94 -4.55 23.02
C VAL A 137 25.93 -6.06 22.82
N GLY A 138 24.82 -6.70 23.20
CA GLY A 138 24.58 -8.11 22.91
C GLY A 138 24.04 -8.30 21.49
N THR A 139 24.44 -9.35 20.78
CA THR A 139 23.97 -9.62 19.41
C THR A 139 23.85 -11.11 19.10
N ASN A 140 22.96 -11.47 18.17
CA ASN A 140 22.94 -12.79 17.51
C ASN A 140 23.27 -12.71 16.02
N LEU A 141 23.82 -11.57 15.57
CA LEU A 141 24.28 -11.35 14.21
C LEU A 141 25.76 -11.68 14.13
N ASP A 142 26.10 -12.66 13.28
CA ASP A 142 27.50 -12.95 12.96
C ASP A 142 28.03 -12.10 11.80
N THR A 143 27.13 -11.65 10.92
CA THR A 143 27.48 -11.08 9.62
C THR A 143 26.54 -9.93 9.26
N VAL A 144 27.13 -8.85 8.72
CA VAL A 144 26.42 -7.74 8.07
C VAL A 144 26.55 -7.85 6.56
N TYR A 145 25.55 -7.33 5.84
CA TYR A 145 25.49 -7.39 4.39
C TYR A 145 25.33 -6.00 3.76
N PHE A 146 26.13 -5.74 2.75
CA PHE A 146 26.17 -4.49 1.98
C PHE A 146 25.45 -4.67 0.65
N LYS A 147 24.72 -3.64 0.21
CA LYS A 147 23.99 -3.72 -1.06
C LYS A 147 24.94 -3.77 -2.25
N ARG A 148 24.64 -4.60 -3.25
CA ARG A 148 25.34 -4.67 -4.53
C ARG A 148 24.35 -4.60 -5.69
N HIS A 149 24.85 -4.25 -6.88
CA HIS A 149 24.08 -4.32 -8.12
C HIS A 149 23.46 -5.71 -8.36
N GLY A 150 22.14 -5.69 -8.62
CA GLY A 150 21.33 -6.87 -8.89
C GLY A 150 20.55 -7.38 -7.68
N GLN A 151 19.78 -8.45 -7.91
CA GLN A 151 19.12 -9.21 -6.85
C GLN A 151 20.11 -10.23 -6.28
N VAL A 152 21.12 -9.73 -5.57
CA VAL A 152 22.15 -10.55 -4.90
C VAL A 152 22.22 -10.21 -3.42
N THR A 153 22.70 -11.17 -2.62
CA THR A 153 22.95 -10.99 -1.18
C THR A 153 23.91 -9.82 -0.90
N GLY A 154 24.87 -9.59 -1.81
CA GLY A 154 25.82 -8.49 -1.73
C GLY A 154 27.13 -8.86 -1.04
N ASN A 155 27.93 -7.85 -0.67
CA ASN A 155 29.17 -8.07 0.07
C ASN A 155 28.84 -8.32 1.55
N SER A 156 29.73 -8.98 2.29
CA SER A 156 29.52 -9.30 3.69
C SER A 156 30.76 -9.03 4.54
N ALA A 157 30.56 -8.73 5.82
CA ALA A 157 31.62 -8.62 6.82
C ALA A 157 31.12 -9.17 8.16
N ALA A 158 32.04 -9.51 9.07
CA ALA A 158 31.67 -9.82 10.45
C ALA A 158 30.93 -8.62 11.08
N PHE A 159 29.92 -8.91 11.90
CA PHE A 159 29.22 -7.86 12.64
C PHE A 159 30.16 -7.25 13.68
N ASP A 160 30.33 -5.93 13.61
CA ASP A 160 31.15 -5.15 14.53
C ASP A 160 30.87 -3.65 14.29
N PHE A 161 31.25 -2.79 15.22
CA PHE A 161 31.08 -1.35 15.11
C PHE A 161 32.27 -0.68 14.41
N HIS A 162 32.00 0.35 13.63
CA HIS A 162 33.03 1.25 13.11
C HIS A 162 33.65 2.07 14.24
N PRO A 163 34.93 2.49 14.15
CA PRO A 163 35.56 3.39 15.12
C PRO A 163 34.81 4.71 15.39
N ASP A 164 33.93 5.14 14.49
CA ASP A 164 33.06 6.30 14.67
C ASP A 164 32.04 6.09 15.81
N PHE A 165 31.72 4.82 16.12
CA PHE A 165 30.88 4.42 17.25
C PHE A 165 31.75 3.90 18.41
N ALA A 166 32.84 4.61 18.72
CA ALA A 166 33.82 4.19 19.73
C ALA A 166 33.19 3.93 21.12
N GLY A 167 33.82 3.05 21.90
CA GLY A 167 33.38 2.71 23.25
C GLY A 167 32.30 1.64 23.32
N ILE A 168 31.85 1.09 22.18
CA ILE A 168 30.92 -0.04 22.13
C ILE A 168 31.72 -1.34 21.98
N SER A 169 31.53 -2.27 22.91
CA SER A 169 31.98 -3.66 22.78
C SER A 169 30.82 -4.57 22.37
N VAL A 170 31.11 -5.60 21.57
CA VAL A 170 30.11 -6.56 21.10
C VAL A 170 30.26 -7.89 21.82
N GLU A 171 29.15 -8.45 22.30
CA GLU A 171 29.07 -9.81 22.84
C GLU A 171 28.08 -10.65 22.03
N HIS A 172 28.55 -11.77 21.49
CA HIS A 172 27.68 -12.70 20.76
C HIS A 172 26.93 -13.61 21.74
N LEU A 173 25.61 -13.54 21.70
CA LEU A 173 24.71 -14.24 22.61
C LEU A 173 24.13 -15.49 21.95
N SER A 174 24.01 -16.54 22.75
CA SER A 174 23.28 -17.78 22.41
C SER A 174 22.10 -18.06 23.36
N SER A 175 21.92 -17.21 24.37
CA SER A 175 20.83 -17.24 25.35
C SER A 175 20.58 -15.83 25.87
N TYR A 176 19.36 -15.56 26.34
CA TYR A 176 18.92 -14.24 26.82
C TYR A 176 18.46 -14.24 28.28
N GLY A 177 18.59 -15.38 28.97
CA GLY A 177 18.26 -15.52 30.39
C GLY A 177 19.18 -14.66 31.27
N ASP A 178 18.60 -14.05 32.31
CA ASP A 178 19.32 -13.32 33.37
C ASP A 178 20.20 -12.13 32.93
N LEU A 179 20.01 -11.62 31.71
CA LEU A 179 20.69 -10.41 31.25
C LEU A 179 20.36 -9.21 32.16
N ASP A 180 21.40 -8.44 32.52
CA ASP A 180 21.27 -7.18 33.28
C ASP A 180 21.34 -5.97 32.32
N PRO A 181 20.25 -5.20 32.16
CA PRO A 181 20.23 -3.94 31.41
C PRO A 181 21.25 -2.89 31.88
N GLN A 182 21.80 -3.00 33.09
CA GLN A 182 22.85 -2.09 33.56
C GLN A 182 24.20 -2.38 32.91
N GLU A 183 24.54 -3.65 32.70
CA GLU A 183 25.79 -4.07 32.07
C GLU A 183 25.67 -4.11 30.54
N MET A 184 24.53 -4.61 30.06
CA MET A 184 24.23 -4.75 28.64
C MET A 184 22.92 -4.02 28.33
N PRO A 185 22.95 -2.70 28.12
CA PRO A 185 21.73 -1.90 27.96
C PRO A 185 21.02 -2.06 26.61
N LEU A 186 21.69 -2.63 25.61
CA LEU A 186 21.16 -2.78 24.27
C LEU A 186 21.50 -4.15 23.68
N LEU A 187 20.49 -4.79 23.08
CA LEU A 187 20.63 -5.95 22.22
C LEU A 187 20.32 -5.56 20.77
N ILE A 188 21.14 -5.98 19.81
CA ILE A 188 20.86 -5.86 18.37
C ILE A 188 20.65 -7.27 17.83
N LEU A 189 19.43 -7.59 17.39
CA LEU A 189 19.02 -8.96 17.10
C LEU A 189 18.34 -9.09 15.75
N ASN A 190 18.46 -10.28 15.17
CA ASN A 190 17.63 -10.79 14.10
C ASN A 190 16.66 -11.84 14.65
N GLY A 191 15.39 -11.76 14.25
CA GLY A 191 14.36 -12.74 14.54
C GLY A 191 14.46 -14.00 13.68
N PHE A 192 15.04 -13.91 12.48
CA PHE A 192 15.05 -15.00 11.50
C PHE A 192 16.40 -15.15 10.79
N GLU A 193 16.61 -16.30 10.18
CA GLU A 193 17.63 -16.45 9.15
C GLU A 193 17.25 -15.68 7.90
N TYR A 194 18.26 -15.32 7.09
CA TYR A 194 18.03 -14.65 5.81
C TYR A 194 17.87 -15.65 4.67
N VAL A 195 16.97 -15.33 3.74
CA VAL A 195 16.95 -15.98 2.43
C VAL A 195 18.12 -15.46 1.60
N THR A 196 19.21 -16.23 1.51
CA THR A 196 20.44 -15.87 0.79
C THR A 196 20.54 -16.46 -0.62
N GLN A 197 19.64 -17.39 -0.97
CA GLN A 197 19.57 -17.98 -2.30
C GLN A 197 18.37 -17.45 -3.08
N VAL A 198 18.65 -16.87 -4.24
CA VAL A 198 17.64 -16.69 -5.28
C VAL A 198 17.48 -18.07 -5.91
N GLY A 199 16.38 -18.76 -5.66
CA GLY A 199 16.06 -20.00 -6.37
C GLY A 199 15.86 -19.74 -7.87
N ASN A 200 15.11 -20.58 -8.56
CA ASN A 200 14.70 -20.30 -9.95
C ASN A 200 13.73 -19.11 -10.10
N ASP A 201 13.41 -18.39 -9.01
CA ASP A 201 12.55 -17.22 -9.03
C ASP A 201 13.39 -15.94 -9.22
N PRO A 202 13.40 -15.35 -10.42
CA PRO A 202 14.14 -14.13 -10.73
C PRO A 202 13.52 -12.87 -10.10
N TYR A 203 12.49 -13.02 -9.25
CA TYR A 203 11.88 -11.94 -8.49
C TYR A 203 12.10 -12.08 -6.97
N ALA A 204 12.77 -13.14 -6.51
CA ALA A 204 13.06 -13.32 -5.10
C ALA A 204 14.13 -12.29 -4.65
N ILE A 205 13.73 -11.41 -3.73
CA ILE A 205 14.61 -10.40 -3.14
C ILE A 205 15.46 -11.08 -2.04
N PRO A 206 16.80 -11.11 -2.17
CA PRO A 206 17.69 -11.66 -1.15
C PRO A 206 17.60 -10.88 0.17
N LEU A 207 18.04 -11.53 1.25
CA LEU A 207 18.08 -10.99 2.62
C LEU A 207 16.73 -10.67 3.27
N ARG A 208 15.61 -11.05 2.63
CA ARG A 208 14.33 -11.11 3.35
C ARG A 208 14.39 -12.14 4.49
N ALA A 209 13.63 -11.91 5.55
CA ALA A 209 13.47 -12.88 6.63
C ALA A 209 12.87 -14.20 6.12
N ASP A 210 13.49 -15.32 6.48
CA ASP A 210 12.98 -16.68 6.27
C ASP A 210 12.13 -17.08 7.49
N THR A 211 10.82 -16.82 7.45
CA THR A 211 9.92 -17.10 8.59
C THR A 211 9.81 -18.58 8.95
N SER A 212 10.29 -19.48 8.08
CA SER A 212 10.41 -20.91 8.38
C SER A 212 11.61 -21.26 9.26
N LYS A 213 12.56 -20.32 9.44
CA LYS A 213 13.81 -20.50 10.19
C LYS A 213 13.99 -19.40 11.24
N PRO A 214 13.21 -19.44 12.35
CA PRO A 214 13.37 -18.49 13.44
C PRO A 214 14.71 -18.67 14.16
N LYS A 215 15.34 -17.56 14.53
CA LYS A 215 16.53 -17.51 15.40
C LYS A 215 16.20 -17.44 16.89
N LEU A 216 14.95 -17.12 17.22
CA LEU A 216 14.48 -16.95 18.59
C LEU A 216 13.46 -18.03 18.94
N THR A 217 13.71 -18.78 20.00
CA THR A 217 12.76 -19.74 20.57
C THR A 217 11.68 -19.02 21.39
N GLN A 218 10.62 -19.74 21.79
CA GLN A 218 9.60 -19.21 22.70
C GLN A 218 10.18 -18.83 24.08
N GLN A 219 11.23 -19.55 24.54
CA GLN A 219 11.90 -19.23 25.80
C GLN A 219 12.73 -17.96 25.65
N ASP A 220 13.50 -17.84 24.57
CA ASP A 220 14.27 -16.61 24.28
C ASP A 220 13.38 -15.38 24.28
N VAL A 221 12.19 -15.47 23.68
CA VAL A 221 11.23 -14.35 23.68
C VAL A 221 10.71 -14.06 25.09
N THR A 222 10.54 -15.06 25.95
CA THR A 222 10.12 -14.84 27.35
C THR A 222 11.20 -14.07 28.08
N ASP A 223 12.45 -14.48 27.89
CA ASP A 223 13.61 -13.87 28.54
C ASP A 223 13.86 -12.45 28.00
N LEU A 224 13.68 -12.22 26.70
CA LEU A 224 13.73 -10.89 26.08
C LEU A 224 12.63 -9.96 26.63
N ILE A 225 11.40 -10.45 26.80
CA ILE A 225 10.33 -9.66 27.43
C ILE A 225 10.69 -9.34 28.89
N ALA A 226 11.29 -10.28 29.63
CA ALA A 226 11.75 -10.04 31.00
C ALA A 226 12.91 -9.01 31.05
N TYR A 227 13.86 -9.09 30.11
CA TYR A 227 14.95 -8.14 29.95
C TYR A 227 14.44 -6.72 29.63
N LEU A 228 13.50 -6.60 28.68
CA LEU A 228 12.83 -5.33 28.37
C LEU A 228 12.08 -4.79 29.60
N ASN A 229 11.35 -5.63 30.34
CA ASN A 229 10.65 -5.20 31.54
C ASN A 229 11.59 -4.60 32.61
N LYS A 230 12.85 -5.04 32.67
CA LYS A 230 13.89 -4.51 33.57
C LYS A 230 14.57 -3.22 33.04
N GLY A 231 14.14 -2.68 31.90
CA GLY A 231 14.70 -1.47 31.30
C GLY A 231 15.74 -1.71 30.20
N GLY A 232 15.92 -2.95 29.75
CA GLY A 232 16.77 -3.25 28.59
C GLY A 232 16.14 -2.80 27.28
N SER A 233 16.94 -2.63 26.23
CA SER A 233 16.44 -2.28 24.90
C SER A 233 16.84 -3.29 23.83
N VAL A 234 15.98 -3.47 22.83
CA VAL A 234 16.22 -4.36 21.70
C VAL A 234 16.03 -3.58 20.39
N LEU A 235 16.99 -3.70 19.48
CA LEU A 235 16.95 -3.17 18.12
C LEU A 235 16.93 -4.33 17.11
N ILE A 236 15.92 -4.33 16.23
CA ILE A 236 15.77 -5.33 15.17
C ILE A 236 15.85 -4.63 13.82
N MET A 237 16.82 -5.03 13.00
CA MET A 237 17.04 -4.49 11.66
C MET A 237 16.78 -5.59 10.62
N GLU A 238 15.51 -5.80 10.30
CA GLU A 238 15.09 -6.90 9.42
C GLU A 238 13.94 -6.48 8.51
N ASN A 239 13.89 -7.08 7.32
CA ASN A 239 12.76 -6.95 6.42
C ASN A 239 11.92 -8.24 6.44
N VAL A 240 10.83 -8.20 7.20
CA VAL A 240 9.85 -9.28 7.25
C VAL A 240 8.80 -9.06 6.16
N MET A 241 9.11 -9.55 4.95
CA MET A 241 8.20 -9.49 3.80
C MET A 241 7.21 -10.66 3.73
N SER A 242 7.29 -11.61 4.64
CA SER A 242 6.48 -12.83 4.64
C SER A 242 5.25 -12.71 5.53
N ASN A 243 4.36 -13.68 5.37
CA ASN A 243 3.15 -13.81 6.17
C ASN A 243 3.52 -14.25 7.59
N LEU A 244 3.54 -13.32 8.56
CA LEU A 244 3.76 -13.60 9.99
C LEU A 244 2.66 -14.49 10.64
N LYS A 245 1.80 -15.13 9.85
CA LYS A 245 0.77 -16.08 10.31
C LYS A 245 1.33 -17.51 10.47
N GLU A 246 2.58 -17.77 10.04
CA GLU A 246 3.24 -19.05 10.26
C GLU A 246 3.50 -19.31 11.76
N GLU A 247 3.26 -20.54 12.22
CA GLU A 247 3.49 -20.92 13.62
C GLU A 247 4.95 -20.75 14.04
N SER A 248 5.90 -20.98 13.13
CA SER A 248 7.33 -20.74 13.33
C SER A 248 7.67 -19.28 13.65
N ALA A 249 6.86 -18.32 13.18
CA ALA A 249 7.04 -16.90 13.47
C ALA A 249 6.37 -16.44 14.78
N SER A 250 5.64 -17.34 15.47
CA SER A 250 4.81 -16.97 16.63
C SER A 250 5.59 -16.35 17.79
N GLY A 251 6.83 -16.79 18.02
CA GLY A 251 7.69 -16.22 19.07
C GLY A 251 8.01 -14.76 18.78
N PHE A 252 8.51 -14.47 17.58
CA PHE A 252 8.80 -13.11 17.14
C PHE A 252 7.55 -12.21 17.15
N VAL A 253 6.42 -12.73 16.67
CA VAL A 253 5.11 -12.06 16.74
C VAL A 253 4.72 -11.70 18.17
N ARG A 254 4.98 -12.58 19.14
CA ARG A 254 4.72 -12.33 20.56
C ARG A 254 5.60 -11.22 21.12
N LEU A 255 6.85 -11.12 20.69
CA LEU A 255 7.76 -10.03 21.08
C LEU A 255 7.25 -8.67 20.57
N LEU A 256 6.89 -8.60 19.29
CA LEU A 256 6.33 -7.38 18.69
C LEU A 256 5.00 -6.98 19.36
N ASP A 257 4.12 -7.96 19.58
CA ASP A 257 2.84 -7.73 20.22
C ASP A 257 3.01 -7.22 21.66
N ALA A 258 3.99 -7.73 22.42
CA ALA A 258 4.28 -7.21 23.76
C ALA A 258 4.64 -5.72 23.74
N ALA A 259 5.31 -5.25 22.69
CA ALA A 259 5.70 -3.86 22.51
C ALA A 259 4.64 -2.98 21.82
N GLY A 260 3.48 -3.54 21.45
CA GLY A 260 2.44 -2.84 20.71
C GLY A 260 2.82 -2.49 19.26
N LEU A 261 3.77 -3.22 18.67
CA LEU A 261 4.28 -2.99 17.32
C LEU A 261 3.65 -3.96 16.32
N SER A 262 3.46 -3.52 15.07
CA SER A 262 3.16 -4.41 13.94
C SER A 262 4.07 -4.17 12.75
N MET A 263 4.57 -5.25 12.15
CA MET A 263 5.41 -5.21 10.96
C MET A 263 4.58 -5.56 9.72
N ALA A 264 4.03 -4.55 9.05
CA ALA A 264 3.40 -4.69 7.74
C ALA A 264 4.26 -4.05 6.65
N LEU A 265 5.54 -4.43 6.59
CA LEU A 265 6.57 -3.75 5.77
C LEU A 265 6.36 -3.84 4.25
N ASN A 266 5.59 -4.82 3.77
CA ASN A 266 5.37 -5.08 2.34
C ASN A 266 4.78 -3.88 1.55
N LYS A 267 4.26 -2.86 2.24
CA LYS A 267 3.68 -1.65 1.64
C LYS A 267 4.08 -0.35 2.36
N SER A 268 5.07 -0.39 3.26
CA SER A 268 5.42 0.76 4.10
C SER A 268 6.29 1.80 3.38
N VAL A 269 6.87 1.44 2.22
CA VAL A 269 7.64 2.33 1.36
C VAL A 269 7.00 2.33 -0.04
N VAL A 270 6.98 3.48 -0.70
CA VAL A 270 6.48 3.58 -2.08
C VAL A 270 7.44 2.82 -2.99
N ASN A 271 7.01 1.65 -3.44
CA ASN A 271 7.82 0.74 -4.25
C ASN A 271 7.77 1.05 -5.76
N ASN A 272 6.87 1.93 -6.19
CA ASN A 272 6.66 2.27 -7.60
C ASN A 272 6.62 3.80 -7.79
N ASP A 273 7.61 4.26 -8.56
CA ASP A 273 7.57 5.36 -9.53
C ASP A 273 7.20 6.80 -9.13
N PRO A 274 7.84 7.79 -9.78
CA PRO A 274 8.14 7.77 -11.22
C PRO A 274 9.44 7.06 -11.60
N GLN A 275 9.43 6.30 -12.69
CA GLN A 275 10.58 5.62 -13.28
C GLN A 275 11.35 6.65 -14.10
N GLY A 276 12.64 6.44 -14.30
CA GLY A 276 13.44 7.32 -15.14
C GLY A 276 13.36 7.02 -16.63
N TYR A 277 12.48 6.15 -17.14
CA TYR A 277 12.44 5.81 -18.56
C TYR A 277 12.17 7.02 -19.45
N PRO A 278 12.81 7.14 -20.64
CA PRO A 278 12.59 8.26 -21.57
C PRO A 278 11.13 8.52 -21.96
N ASN A 279 10.24 7.53 -21.84
CA ASN A 279 8.82 7.64 -22.13
C ASN A 279 7.93 7.92 -20.89
N ARG A 280 8.52 8.03 -19.69
CA ARG A 280 7.82 8.20 -18.40
C ARG A 280 8.63 9.08 -17.43
N VAL A 281 9.14 10.22 -17.91
CA VAL A 281 10.16 10.99 -17.18
C VAL A 281 9.54 12.06 -16.27
N ARG A 282 9.04 11.65 -15.10
CA ARG A 282 8.64 12.61 -14.04
C ARG A 282 9.56 12.59 -12.82
N GLN A 283 10.43 11.60 -12.72
CA GLN A 283 11.51 11.56 -11.73
C GLN A 283 12.70 12.38 -12.23
N GLN A 284 13.41 13.02 -11.31
CA GLN A 284 14.73 13.59 -11.60
C GLN A 284 15.78 12.47 -11.75
N ARG A 285 16.71 12.63 -12.70
CA ARG A 285 17.84 11.70 -12.90
C ARG A 285 19.05 12.12 -12.06
N ALA A 286 20.13 11.34 -12.10
CA ALA A 286 21.41 11.73 -11.51
C ALA A 286 21.93 13.05 -12.11
N THR A 287 21.83 13.18 -13.44
CA THR A 287 22.21 14.33 -14.27
C THR A 287 21.00 15.14 -14.72
N GLY A 288 21.25 16.35 -15.21
CA GLY A 288 20.22 17.19 -15.83
C GLY A 288 19.62 16.51 -17.05
N ILE A 289 18.35 16.81 -17.32
CA ILE A 289 17.64 16.30 -18.49
C ILE A 289 16.92 17.45 -19.21
N TRP A 290 16.72 17.27 -20.51
CA TRP A 290 15.78 18.07 -21.29
C TRP A 290 14.61 17.21 -21.75
N VAL A 291 13.38 17.64 -21.51
CA VAL A 291 12.20 16.84 -21.82
C VAL A 291 11.06 17.71 -22.34
N TYR A 292 10.35 17.22 -23.34
CA TYR A 292 9.10 17.81 -23.80
C TYR A 292 7.92 16.91 -23.42
N GLU A 293 7.26 17.27 -22.33
CA GLU A 293 5.99 16.66 -21.90
C GLU A 293 4.79 17.47 -22.41
N ARG A 294 3.70 16.80 -22.76
CA ARG A 294 2.47 17.46 -23.23
C ARG A 294 1.22 16.65 -22.93
N TYR A 295 0.08 17.31 -23.07
CA TYR A 295 -1.18 16.63 -23.26
C TYR A 295 -1.52 16.61 -24.76
N PRO A 296 -1.68 15.43 -25.39
CA PRO A 296 -1.96 15.35 -26.81
C PRO A 296 -3.34 15.95 -27.13
N ALA A 297 -3.44 16.56 -28.31
CA ALA A 297 -4.73 17.04 -28.80
C ALA A 297 -5.66 15.86 -29.11
N VAL A 298 -6.92 15.98 -28.73
CA VAL A 298 -8.01 15.04 -29.07
C VAL A 298 -8.93 15.76 -30.04
N ASP A 299 -9.17 15.15 -31.20
CA ASP A 299 -9.94 15.74 -32.31
C ASP A 299 -9.44 17.13 -32.75
N GLY A 300 -8.11 17.32 -32.71
CA GLY A 300 -7.46 18.57 -33.13
C GLY A 300 -7.50 19.71 -32.09
N ALA A 301 -8.00 19.47 -30.88
CA ALA A 301 -8.02 20.45 -29.80
C ALA A 301 -7.30 19.95 -28.54
N LEU A 302 -6.68 20.85 -27.79
CA LEU A 302 -6.11 20.53 -26.48
C LEU A 302 -7.22 20.10 -25.50
N PRO A 303 -6.92 19.22 -24.53
CA PRO A 303 -7.91 18.74 -23.56
C PRO A 303 -8.23 19.77 -22.46
N TYR A 304 -7.76 21.00 -22.60
CA TYR A 304 -8.06 22.13 -21.74
C TYR A 304 -8.13 23.43 -22.56
N THR A 305 -8.74 24.44 -21.95
CA THR A 305 -8.76 25.82 -22.44
C THR A 305 -8.24 26.75 -21.35
N ILE A 306 -7.58 27.83 -21.75
CA ILE A 306 -7.16 28.89 -20.84
C ILE A 306 -8.06 30.10 -21.08
N ASP A 307 -8.73 30.58 -20.03
CA ASP A 307 -9.51 31.81 -20.09
C ASP A 307 -8.57 33.00 -20.30
N SER A 308 -8.70 33.69 -21.44
CA SER A 308 -7.78 34.77 -21.81
C SER A 308 -7.89 36.01 -20.92
N LYS A 309 -8.92 36.14 -20.10
CA LYS A 309 -9.13 37.28 -19.18
C LYS A 309 -8.69 36.95 -17.77
N THR A 310 -9.00 35.75 -17.28
CA THR A 310 -8.70 35.35 -15.90
C THR A 310 -7.42 34.52 -15.77
N GLY A 311 -6.92 33.95 -16.86
CA GLY A 311 -5.81 33.01 -16.85
C GLY A 311 -6.16 31.64 -16.24
N GLU A 312 -7.45 31.36 -16.03
CA GLU A 312 -7.93 30.12 -15.44
C GLU A 312 -7.87 28.97 -16.46
N VAL A 313 -7.31 27.83 -16.04
CA VAL A 313 -7.25 26.60 -16.84
C VAL A 313 -8.49 25.76 -16.58
N LYS A 314 -9.24 25.45 -17.63
CA LYS A 314 -10.44 24.61 -17.58
C LYS A 314 -10.23 23.33 -18.37
N TRP A 315 -10.29 22.20 -17.69
CA TRP A 315 -10.17 20.88 -18.30
C TRP A 315 -11.49 20.45 -18.93
N LYS A 316 -11.46 20.02 -20.20
CA LYS A 316 -12.64 19.62 -20.96
C LYS A 316 -13.43 18.51 -20.25
N TYR A 317 -12.71 17.50 -19.75
CA TYR A 317 -13.31 16.35 -19.06
C TYR A 317 -14.08 16.74 -17.78
N GLN A 318 -13.62 17.80 -17.08
CA GLN A 318 -14.28 18.32 -15.88
C GLN A 318 -15.52 19.12 -16.24
N VAL A 319 -15.43 19.98 -17.26
CA VAL A 319 -16.56 20.81 -17.73
C VAL A 319 -17.68 19.94 -18.31
N GLU A 320 -17.33 18.88 -19.05
CA GLU A 320 -18.30 17.94 -19.64
C GLU A 320 -18.77 16.85 -18.68
N ASN A 321 -18.22 16.79 -17.46
CA ASN A 321 -18.48 15.74 -16.48
C ASN A 321 -18.24 14.32 -17.03
N LYS A 322 -17.13 14.15 -17.76
CA LYS A 322 -16.68 12.88 -18.36
C LYS A 322 -15.33 12.47 -17.77
N PRO A 323 -15.29 11.91 -16.54
CA PRO A 323 -14.04 11.54 -15.89
C PRO A 323 -13.25 10.43 -16.62
N ASP A 324 -13.89 9.69 -17.54
CA ASP A 324 -13.23 8.73 -18.42
C ASP A 324 -12.31 9.39 -19.46
N ASP A 325 -12.60 10.64 -19.82
CA ASP A 325 -11.85 11.42 -20.80
C ASP A 325 -10.69 12.19 -20.13
N LYS A 326 -10.35 11.87 -18.87
CA LYS A 326 -9.21 12.49 -18.17
C LYS A 326 -7.94 12.33 -19.01
N PRO A 327 -7.29 13.43 -19.40
CA PRO A 327 -6.18 13.37 -20.35
C PRO A 327 -4.96 12.73 -19.70
N LYS A 328 -4.20 12.00 -20.52
CA LYS A 328 -2.93 11.39 -20.12
C LYS A 328 -1.79 12.28 -20.55
N LEU A 329 -0.91 12.57 -19.60
CA LEU A 329 0.36 13.24 -19.90
C LEU A 329 1.28 12.26 -20.63
N GLU A 330 1.96 12.72 -21.68
CA GLU A 330 2.96 11.95 -22.42
C GLU A 330 4.26 12.74 -22.61
N VAL A 331 5.36 12.01 -22.79
CA VAL A 331 6.57 12.57 -23.41
C VAL A 331 6.35 12.54 -24.92
N ALA A 332 6.49 13.69 -25.58
CA ALA A 332 6.29 13.78 -27.02
C ALA A 332 7.25 12.84 -27.77
N SER A 333 6.81 12.22 -28.86
CA SER A 333 7.61 11.29 -29.65
C SER A 333 7.37 11.44 -31.15
N TRP A 334 8.34 10.98 -31.95
CA TRP A 334 8.26 10.90 -33.40
C TRP A 334 8.82 9.56 -33.89
N LEU A 335 8.50 9.19 -35.13
CA LEU A 335 9.12 8.04 -35.79
C LEU A 335 10.33 8.50 -36.62
N GLU A 336 11.45 7.82 -36.44
CA GLU A 336 12.68 8.03 -37.21
C GLU A 336 13.02 6.73 -37.95
N ASP A 337 13.44 6.84 -39.22
CA ASP A 337 13.96 5.71 -39.97
C ASP A 337 15.43 5.47 -39.61
N VAL A 338 15.71 4.29 -39.07
CA VAL A 338 17.05 3.85 -38.66
C VAL A 338 17.30 2.51 -39.32
N ASP A 339 18.21 2.48 -40.29
CA ASP A 339 18.57 1.29 -41.07
C ASP A 339 17.36 0.57 -41.69
N GLY A 340 16.36 1.31 -42.17
CA GLY A 340 15.16 0.77 -42.82
C GLY A 340 14.09 0.29 -41.84
N LYS A 341 14.24 0.58 -40.54
CA LYS A 341 13.24 0.31 -39.50
C LYS A 341 12.76 1.60 -38.87
N GLN A 342 11.45 1.70 -38.69
CA GLN A 342 10.84 2.80 -37.96
C GLN A 342 11.06 2.61 -36.45
N GLU A 343 11.84 3.49 -35.83
CA GLU A 343 12.06 3.54 -34.39
C GLU A 343 11.31 4.72 -33.78
N THR A 344 10.68 4.52 -32.61
CA THR A 344 10.10 5.64 -31.84
C THR A 344 11.21 6.37 -31.09
N ARG A 345 11.36 7.66 -31.39
CA ARG A 345 12.23 8.58 -30.67
C ARG A 345 11.39 9.45 -29.74
N TYR A 346 11.87 9.64 -28.51
CA TYR A 346 11.23 10.51 -27.53
C TYR A 346 11.94 11.86 -27.48
N ALA A 347 11.18 12.93 -27.23
CA ALA A 347 11.68 14.28 -27.01
C ALA A 347 12.30 14.39 -25.62
N PHE A 348 13.41 13.69 -25.45
CA PHE A 348 14.11 13.49 -24.20
C PHE A 348 15.63 13.48 -24.47
N ILE A 349 16.38 14.21 -23.66
CA ILE A 349 17.83 14.29 -23.69
C ILE A 349 18.34 14.05 -22.26
N ASP A 350 19.24 13.08 -22.09
CA ASP A 350 20.02 12.95 -20.85
C ASP A 350 21.37 13.66 -21.04
N GLU A 351 21.68 14.65 -20.21
CA GLU A 351 22.95 15.36 -20.32
C GLU A 351 24.16 14.45 -20.06
N ALA A 352 23.99 13.28 -19.42
CA ALA A 352 25.04 12.29 -19.27
C ALA A 352 25.62 11.82 -20.62
N ASP A 353 24.79 11.81 -21.68
CA ASP A 353 25.17 11.39 -23.03
C ASP A 353 25.74 12.54 -23.88
N HIS A 354 25.62 13.80 -23.42
CA HIS A 354 25.95 15.01 -24.18
C HIS A 354 26.96 15.90 -23.45
N LYS A 355 28.21 15.43 -23.34
CA LYS A 355 29.29 16.09 -22.56
C LYS A 355 29.84 17.41 -23.14
N THR A 356 29.32 17.87 -24.28
CA THR A 356 29.77 19.09 -24.97
C THR A 356 28.57 19.92 -25.38
N GLU A 357 28.69 21.25 -25.33
CA GLU A 357 27.62 22.17 -25.74
C GLU A 357 27.12 21.91 -27.17
N ASP A 358 28.02 21.62 -28.12
CA ASP A 358 27.66 21.35 -29.52
C ASP A 358 26.79 20.09 -29.66
N SER A 359 27.13 19.01 -28.93
CA SER A 359 26.35 17.77 -28.92
C SER A 359 24.96 17.97 -28.31
N LEU A 360 24.87 18.73 -27.20
CA LEU A 360 23.59 19.06 -26.58
C LEU A 360 22.73 19.93 -27.51
N LYS A 361 23.33 20.94 -28.14
CA LYS A 361 22.65 21.81 -29.10
C LYS A 361 22.11 21.02 -30.28
N ALA A 362 22.91 20.13 -30.87
CA ALA A 362 22.47 19.27 -31.97
C ALA A 362 21.31 18.34 -31.55
N ALA A 363 21.33 17.80 -30.33
CA ALA A 363 20.23 17.00 -29.81
C ALA A 363 18.94 17.80 -29.65
N LYS A 364 19.02 19.04 -29.14
CA LYS A 364 17.87 19.95 -29.05
C LYS A 364 17.32 20.32 -30.43
N GLU A 365 18.20 20.61 -31.40
CA GLU A 365 17.80 20.94 -32.77
C GLU A 365 17.00 19.82 -33.43
N LYS A 366 17.34 18.55 -33.17
CA LYS A 366 16.52 17.40 -33.63
C LYS A 366 15.10 17.44 -33.07
N ILE A 367 14.93 17.75 -31.79
CA ILE A 367 13.61 17.87 -31.17
C ILE A 367 12.83 19.04 -31.78
N PHE A 368 13.46 20.21 -31.94
CA PHE A 368 12.79 21.37 -32.57
C PHE A 368 12.39 21.11 -34.03
N ALA A 369 13.19 20.35 -34.77
CA ALA A 369 12.84 19.95 -36.13
C ALA A 369 11.65 18.99 -36.17
N ALA A 370 11.56 18.06 -35.21
CA ALA A 370 10.45 17.12 -35.09
C ALA A 370 9.14 17.79 -34.63
N PHE A 371 9.24 18.88 -33.86
CA PHE A 371 8.09 19.61 -33.32
C PHE A 371 8.14 21.11 -33.70
N PRO A 372 7.74 21.48 -34.93
CA PRO A 372 7.73 22.86 -35.37
C PRO A 372 6.89 23.76 -34.45
N GLY A 373 7.49 24.88 -34.01
CA GLY A 373 6.85 25.85 -33.10
C GLY A 373 7.12 25.60 -31.61
N LEU A 374 7.71 24.46 -31.24
CA LEU A 374 8.19 24.21 -29.88
C LEU A 374 9.28 25.22 -29.51
N LYS A 375 9.28 25.66 -28.25
CA LYS A 375 10.29 26.55 -27.66
C LYS A 375 10.79 25.97 -26.34
N GLU A 376 11.95 26.42 -25.89
CA GLU A 376 12.39 26.14 -24.51
C GLU A 376 11.47 26.83 -23.51
N CYS A 377 11.31 26.19 -22.36
CA CYS A 377 10.57 26.77 -21.24
C CYS A 377 11.28 28.01 -20.70
N THR A 378 10.52 29.02 -20.26
CA THR A 378 11.07 30.32 -19.87
C THR A 378 11.04 30.58 -18.37
N ASN A 379 10.42 29.71 -17.55
CA ASN A 379 10.33 29.92 -16.11
C ASN A 379 11.46 29.17 -15.38
N PRO A 380 12.55 29.84 -14.99
CA PRO A 380 13.65 29.16 -14.29
C PRO A 380 13.30 28.76 -12.85
N ALA A 381 12.16 29.23 -12.30
CA ALA A 381 11.77 29.00 -10.91
C ALA A 381 10.82 27.80 -10.72
N TYR A 382 10.40 27.15 -11.82
CA TYR A 382 9.56 25.98 -11.78
C TYR A 382 10.07 24.92 -12.75
N HIS A 383 10.32 23.73 -12.21
CA HIS A 383 10.57 22.52 -12.99
C HIS A 383 9.23 21.75 -13.08
N TYR A 384 9.03 20.88 -14.06
CA TYR A 384 7.78 20.18 -14.43
C TYR A 384 6.82 20.93 -15.37
N GLU A 385 7.30 21.96 -16.07
CA GLU A 385 6.55 22.62 -17.15
C GLU A 385 6.23 21.64 -18.31
N VAL A 386 5.13 21.90 -19.00
CA VAL A 386 4.66 21.11 -20.15
C VAL A 386 4.46 22.05 -21.35
N ASN A 387 4.37 21.50 -22.57
CA ASN A 387 4.24 22.25 -23.83
C ASN A 387 5.44 23.08 -24.28
N CYS A 388 6.56 22.94 -23.58
CA CYS A 388 7.84 23.50 -23.94
C CYS A 388 8.95 22.46 -23.68
N LEU A 389 10.12 22.68 -24.28
CA LEU A 389 11.30 21.87 -23.98
C LEU A 389 11.89 22.33 -22.64
N GLU A 390 11.62 21.56 -21.59
CA GLU A 390 11.96 21.87 -20.21
C GLU A 390 13.36 21.36 -19.86
N TYR A 391 14.17 22.18 -19.19
CA TYR A 391 15.33 21.69 -18.46
C TYR A 391 14.95 21.34 -17.02
N ARG A 392 15.27 20.12 -16.60
CA ARG A 392 15.09 19.66 -15.23
C ARG A 392 16.43 19.26 -14.62
N PRO A 393 16.80 19.84 -13.47
CA PRO A 393 18.07 19.53 -12.83
C PRO A 393 18.12 18.08 -12.33
N GLY A 394 19.32 17.52 -12.30
CA GLY A 394 19.58 16.22 -11.70
C GLY A 394 19.70 16.29 -10.18
N THR A 395 19.47 15.16 -9.50
CA THR A 395 19.58 15.03 -8.04
C THR A 395 21.01 14.80 -7.56
N GLY A 396 21.93 14.43 -8.45
CA GLY A 396 23.26 13.92 -8.08
C GLY A 396 23.26 12.50 -7.50
N VAL A 397 22.10 11.89 -7.25
CA VAL A 397 22.00 10.50 -6.77
C VAL A 397 22.20 9.56 -7.96
N PRO A 398 23.23 8.69 -7.94
CA PRO A 398 23.47 7.77 -9.04
C PRO A 398 22.27 6.85 -9.29
N VAL A 399 22.01 6.57 -10.56
CA VAL A 399 20.92 5.68 -11.02
C VAL A 399 21.49 4.40 -11.62
N THR A 400 20.72 3.31 -11.57
CA THR A 400 21.16 1.99 -12.05
C THR A 400 20.09 1.25 -12.87
N GLY A 401 20.56 0.29 -13.68
CA GLY A 401 19.73 -0.54 -14.55
C GLY A 401 19.08 0.22 -15.70
N GLY A 402 18.38 -0.50 -16.58
CA GLY A 402 17.67 0.11 -17.72
C GLY A 402 16.47 0.97 -17.32
N MET A 403 16.04 0.92 -16.06
CA MET A 403 14.93 1.72 -15.52
C MET A 403 15.39 3.04 -14.89
N TYR A 404 16.72 3.26 -14.79
CA TYR A 404 17.32 4.42 -14.14
C TYR A 404 16.84 4.63 -12.70
N VAL A 405 16.75 3.56 -11.91
CA VAL A 405 16.32 3.64 -10.50
C VAL A 405 17.44 4.26 -9.67
N PRO A 406 17.18 5.28 -8.83
CA PRO A 406 18.15 5.77 -7.87
C PRO A 406 18.68 4.65 -6.97
N GLN A 407 19.98 4.68 -6.67
CA GLN A 407 20.60 3.67 -5.80
C GLN A 407 20.02 3.66 -4.38
N TYR A 408 19.50 4.80 -3.93
CA TYR A 408 18.80 4.98 -2.67
C TYR A 408 17.75 6.09 -2.78
N THR A 409 16.78 6.10 -1.87
CA THR A 409 15.79 7.17 -1.74
C THR A 409 16.12 7.99 -0.50
N GLN A 410 16.27 9.30 -0.65
CA GLN A 410 16.43 10.21 0.47
C GLN A 410 15.06 10.53 1.06
N LEU A 411 14.91 10.34 2.37
CA LEU A 411 13.72 10.69 3.10
C LEU A 411 14.08 11.79 4.09
N SER A 412 13.39 12.92 4.00
CA SER A 412 13.62 14.02 4.93
C SER A 412 13.05 13.69 6.32
N LEU A 413 13.84 13.89 7.37
CA LEU A 413 13.39 13.82 8.77
C LEU A 413 13.57 15.18 9.46
N ASN A 414 13.18 16.26 8.78
CA ASN A 414 13.14 17.58 9.40
C ASN A 414 11.89 17.75 10.28
N ALA A 415 11.85 18.84 11.06
CA ALA A 415 10.76 19.09 12.01
C ALA A 415 9.37 19.13 11.37
N ASP A 416 9.24 19.67 10.16
CA ASP A 416 7.94 19.74 9.47
C ASP A 416 7.49 18.38 8.94
N THR A 417 8.42 17.56 8.45
CA THR A 417 8.14 16.20 8.03
C THR A 417 7.76 15.33 9.22
N ALA A 418 8.47 15.44 10.34
CA ALA A 418 8.13 14.76 11.59
C ALA A 418 6.73 15.13 12.08
N LYS A 419 6.39 16.44 12.12
CA LYS A 419 5.04 16.89 12.50
C LYS A 419 3.95 16.35 11.55
N ALA A 420 4.23 16.31 10.25
CA ALA A 420 3.30 15.76 9.25
C ALA A 420 3.05 14.27 9.47
N MET A 421 4.09 13.49 9.79
CA MET A 421 3.96 12.07 10.12
C MET A 421 3.14 11.86 11.39
N VAL A 422 3.41 12.62 12.46
CA VAL A 422 2.61 12.56 13.70
C VAL A 422 1.15 12.89 13.43
N GLN A 423 0.88 13.94 12.66
CA GLN A 423 -0.48 14.31 12.27
C GLN A 423 -1.17 13.21 11.45
N ALA A 424 -0.44 12.49 10.59
CA ALA A 424 -0.99 11.37 9.83
C ALA A 424 -1.22 10.12 10.71
N ALA A 425 -0.43 9.97 11.78
CA ALA A 425 -0.53 8.87 12.73
C ALA A 425 -1.47 9.14 13.91
N ASP A 426 -1.94 10.37 14.13
CA ASP A 426 -2.95 10.71 15.15
C ASP A 426 -4.33 10.16 14.75
N LEU A 427 -4.52 8.87 15.02
CA LEU A 427 -5.71 8.12 14.65
C LEU A 427 -6.97 8.65 15.33
N GLY A 428 -6.86 9.06 16.60
CA GLY A 428 -7.98 9.53 17.39
C GLY A 428 -8.54 10.86 16.90
N THR A 429 -7.68 11.86 16.68
CA THR A 429 -8.11 13.14 16.12
C THR A 429 -8.62 12.97 14.70
N ASN A 430 -7.93 12.16 13.88
CA ASN A 430 -8.29 11.98 12.48
C ASN A 430 -9.66 11.30 12.31
N ILE A 431 -9.94 10.22 13.05
CA ILE A 431 -11.24 9.54 12.99
C ILE A 431 -12.37 10.44 13.51
N GLN A 432 -12.11 11.20 14.58
CA GLN A 432 -13.07 12.13 15.16
C GLN A 432 -13.42 13.26 14.17
N ARG A 433 -12.42 13.82 13.46
CA ARG A 433 -12.66 14.85 12.45
C ARG A 433 -13.49 14.33 11.27
N LEU A 434 -13.22 13.11 10.80
CA LEU A 434 -14.03 12.47 9.75
C LEU A 434 -15.46 12.19 10.22
N TYR A 435 -15.62 11.78 11.48
CA TYR A 435 -16.93 11.61 12.12
C TYR A 435 -17.71 12.93 12.20
N GLN A 436 -17.10 14.02 12.70
CA GLN A 436 -17.75 15.33 12.79
C GLN A 436 -18.13 15.88 11.40
N HIS A 437 -17.29 15.66 10.39
CA HIS A 437 -17.61 16.00 9.01
C HIS A 437 -18.83 15.23 8.50
N GLU A 438 -18.89 13.92 8.76
CA GLU A 438 -20.02 13.12 8.34
C GLU A 438 -21.31 13.49 9.09
N LEU A 439 -21.22 13.83 10.38
CA LEU A 439 -22.35 14.35 11.15
C LEU A 439 -22.90 15.66 10.56
N TYR A 440 -22.03 16.55 10.07
CA TYR A 440 -22.44 17.76 9.39
C TYR A 440 -23.39 17.46 8.23
N PHE A 441 -23.03 16.54 7.34
CA PHE A 441 -23.89 16.18 6.21
C PHE A 441 -25.13 15.40 6.64
N ARG A 442 -25.01 14.42 7.53
CA ARG A 442 -26.15 13.61 8.00
C ARG A 442 -27.20 14.42 8.74
N THR A 443 -26.80 15.50 9.40
CA THR A 443 -27.72 16.37 10.14
C THR A 443 -28.13 17.62 9.38
N ASN A 444 -27.71 17.80 8.12
CA ASN A 444 -27.90 19.03 7.35
C ASN A 444 -27.37 20.28 8.09
N GLY A 445 -26.17 20.17 8.66
CA GLY A 445 -25.43 21.24 9.32
C GLY A 445 -25.86 21.59 10.75
N ARG A 446 -26.77 20.82 11.36
CA ARG A 446 -27.23 21.07 12.74
C ARG A 446 -26.22 20.63 13.81
N LYS A 447 -25.35 19.67 13.48
CA LYS A 447 -24.27 19.16 14.33
C LYS A 447 -23.03 18.92 13.47
N GLY A 448 -21.86 18.76 14.07
CA GLY A 448 -20.64 18.43 13.36
C GLY A 448 -19.96 19.62 12.69
N GLU A 449 -18.81 19.35 12.06
CA GLU A 449 -17.91 20.36 11.49
C GLU A 449 -17.48 19.97 10.08
N ARG A 450 -17.72 20.85 9.11
CA ARG A 450 -17.36 20.61 7.72
C ARG A 450 -15.87 20.87 7.48
N LEU A 451 -15.12 19.80 7.23
CA LEU A 451 -13.75 19.88 6.68
C LEU A 451 -13.71 20.52 5.29
N SER A 452 -12.60 21.21 4.99
CA SER A 452 -12.25 21.62 3.62
C SER A 452 -11.99 20.38 2.75
N SER A 453 -12.11 20.52 1.42
CA SER A 453 -11.83 19.40 0.50
C SER A 453 -10.40 18.86 0.67
N VAL A 454 -9.44 19.74 0.95
CA VAL A 454 -8.03 19.38 1.15
C VAL A 454 -7.84 18.55 2.42
N ASP A 455 -8.41 19.00 3.54
CA ASP A 455 -8.33 18.27 4.80
C ASP A 455 -9.06 16.93 4.73
N LEU A 456 -10.24 16.91 4.13
CA LEU A 456 -11.01 15.69 3.96
C LEU A 456 -10.23 14.64 3.17
N GLU A 457 -9.64 15.06 2.05
CA GLU A 457 -8.85 14.20 1.17
C GLU A 457 -7.64 13.61 1.90
N ARG A 458 -6.84 14.45 2.55
CA ARG A 458 -5.67 14.03 3.31
C ARG A 458 -6.05 13.08 4.45
N LEU A 459 -7.05 13.43 5.24
CA LEU A 459 -7.50 12.62 6.38
C LEU A 459 -8.04 11.27 5.92
N TYR A 460 -8.86 11.26 4.86
CA TYR A 460 -9.41 10.04 4.30
C TYR A 460 -8.32 9.12 3.75
N GLN A 461 -7.36 9.66 2.98
CA GLN A 461 -6.24 8.90 2.44
C GLN A 461 -5.36 8.31 3.56
N ASN A 462 -4.93 9.12 4.53
CA ASN A 462 -4.15 8.63 5.67
C ASN A 462 -4.91 7.55 6.46
N MET A 463 -6.17 7.80 6.81
CA MET A 463 -6.96 6.81 7.56
C MET A 463 -7.23 5.53 6.76
N SER A 464 -7.30 5.61 5.42
CA SER A 464 -7.46 4.41 4.57
C SER A 464 -6.24 3.49 4.65
N VAL A 465 -5.03 4.04 4.79
CA VAL A 465 -3.78 3.27 4.97
C VAL A 465 -3.83 2.47 6.28
N TRP A 466 -4.33 3.10 7.35
CA TRP A 466 -4.49 2.47 8.67
C TRP A 466 -5.69 1.52 8.74
N LEU A 467 -6.80 1.78 8.05
CA LEU A 467 -8.02 0.97 8.21
C LEU A 467 -8.20 -0.12 7.16
N TRP A 468 -7.62 -0.01 5.96
CA TRP A 468 -7.87 -0.97 4.87
C TRP A 468 -6.81 -2.06 4.78
N ASN A 469 -6.59 -2.71 5.91
CA ASN A 469 -5.67 -3.83 6.11
C ASN A 469 -6.24 -4.79 7.20
N ASP A 470 -5.56 -5.91 7.46
CA ASP A 470 -5.90 -6.86 8.54
C ASP A 470 -5.18 -6.58 9.86
N THR A 471 -4.67 -5.35 10.06
CA THR A 471 -4.02 -4.95 11.29
C THR A 471 -5.03 -4.82 12.43
N SER A 472 -4.69 -5.42 13.58
CA SER A 472 -5.44 -5.26 14.82
C SER A 472 -4.92 -4.06 15.61
N TYR A 473 -5.83 -3.40 16.32
CA TYR A 473 -5.55 -2.20 17.10
C TYR A 473 -6.08 -2.40 18.51
N ARG A 474 -5.30 -1.99 19.51
CA ARG A 474 -5.73 -2.00 20.92
C ARG A 474 -5.26 -0.74 21.63
N TYR A 475 -5.96 -0.41 22.71
CA TYR A 475 -5.52 0.62 23.65
C TYR A 475 -5.01 -0.06 24.92
N GLU A 476 -3.91 0.47 25.46
CA GLU A 476 -3.29 0.03 26.70
C GLU A 476 -3.38 1.16 27.72
N GLU A 477 -4.06 0.87 28.83
CA GLU A 477 -4.19 1.79 29.94
C GLU A 477 -2.84 1.98 30.65
N GLY A 478 -2.54 3.22 31.06
CA GLY A 478 -1.27 3.58 31.70
C GLY A 478 -0.11 3.83 30.73
N LYS A 479 -0.33 3.70 29.42
CA LYS A 479 0.60 4.14 28.36
C LYS A 479 0.16 5.49 27.79
N ASN A 480 1.12 6.27 27.30
CA ASN A 480 0.84 7.57 26.68
C ASN A 480 -0.03 7.38 25.43
N ASP A 481 -1.10 8.16 25.29
CA ASP A 481 -2.03 8.06 24.15
C ASP A 481 -1.91 9.25 23.20
N GLU A 482 -0.68 9.60 22.81
CA GLU A 482 -0.40 10.78 21.97
C GLU A 482 -1.06 10.70 20.58
N LEU A 483 -1.28 9.49 20.08
CA LEU A 483 -1.88 9.22 18.77
C LEU A 483 -3.39 8.92 18.85
N GLY A 484 -4.00 9.04 20.04
CA GLY A 484 -5.44 8.91 20.25
C GLY A 484 -6.02 7.51 19.97
N PHE A 485 -5.27 6.44 20.26
CA PHE A 485 -5.73 5.06 20.14
C PHE A 485 -6.95 4.77 20.99
N LYS A 486 -7.13 5.43 22.14
CA LYS A 486 -8.33 5.23 22.96
C LYS A 486 -9.57 5.57 22.14
N THR A 487 -9.67 6.81 21.66
CA THR A 487 -10.77 7.28 20.82
C THR A 487 -10.92 6.40 19.57
N PHE A 488 -9.81 6.11 18.89
CA PHE A 488 -9.83 5.30 17.68
C PHE A 488 -10.41 3.89 17.90
N THR A 489 -9.96 3.20 18.95
CA THR A 489 -10.42 1.85 19.28
C THR A 489 -11.85 1.84 19.86
N GLU A 490 -12.30 2.92 20.51
CA GLU A 490 -13.72 3.09 20.89
C GLU A 490 -14.63 3.11 19.65
N PHE A 491 -14.27 3.84 18.59
CA PHE A 491 -14.98 3.81 17.31
C PHE A 491 -15.01 2.40 16.73
N LEU A 492 -13.87 1.73 16.65
CA LEU A 492 -13.81 0.35 16.15
C LEU A 492 -14.75 -0.57 16.94
N ASN A 493 -14.72 -0.50 18.27
CA ASN A 493 -15.60 -1.28 19.15
C ASN A 493 -17.08 -0.97 18.90
N CYS A 494 -17.47 0.27 18.61
CA CYS A 494 -18.85 0.58 18.26
C CYS A 494 -19.30 -0.09 16.96
N TYR A 495 -18.45 -0.14 15.93
CA TYR A 495 -18.77 -0.81 14.66
C TYR A 495 -18.69 -2.34 14.74
N ALA A 496 -17.90 -2.86 15.68
CA ALA A 496 -17.76 -4.29 15.93
C ALA A 496 -18.68 -4.81 17.05
N ASN A 497 -19.53 -3.94 17.62
CA ASN A 497 -20.40 -4.25 18.75
C ASN A 497 -19.64 -4.92 19.92
N ASP A 498 -18.54 -4.29 20.33
CA ASP A 498 -17.64 -4.74 21.42
C ASP A 498 -17.08 -6.15 21.26
N ALA A 499 -16.94 -6.63 20.01
CA ALA A 499 -16.37 -7.94 19.73
C ALA A 499 -14.84 -8.01 19.93
N TYR A 500 -14.14 -6.89 20.05
CA TYR A 500 -12.70 -6.89 20.33
C TYR A 500 -12.45 -7.10 21.83
N ALA A 501 -11.48 -7.94 22.16
CA ALA A 501 -11.08 -8.20 23.54
C ALA A 501 -9.97 -7.24 23.97
N GLY A 502 -10.15 -6.59 25.13
CA GLY A 502 -9.13 -5.75 25.79
C GLY A 502 -9.09 -4.28 25.34
N GLY A 503 -8.63 -3.40 26.23
CA GLY A 503 -8.44 -1.97 25.98
C GLY A 503 -9.69 -1.12 26.20
N THR A 504 -10.45 -0.87 25.14
CA THR A 504 -11.63 0.02 25.14
C THR A 504 -12.94 -0.73 24.88
N LYS A 505 -14.05 -0.05 25.13
CA LYS A 505 -15.41 -0.46 24.75
C LYS A 505 -16.10 0.71 24.04
N CYS A 506 -17.14 0.41 23.28
CA CYS A 506 -18.01 1.42 22.70
C CYS A 506 -18.67 2.24 23.81
N SER A 507 -18.35 3.54 23.88
CA SER A 507 -18.98 4.43 24.85
C SER A 507 -20.47 4.63 24.53
N ALA A 508 -21.30 4.75 25.57
CA ALA A 508 -22.75 4.86 25.41
C ALA A 508 -23.15 6.08 24.56
N ASP A 509 -22.48 7.21 24.75
CA ASP A 509 -22.72 8.45 24.01
C ASP A 509 -22.34 8.31 22.53
N LEU A 510 -21.19 7.68 22.24
CA LEU A 510 -20.78 7.42 20.87
C LEU A 510 -21.72 6.44 20.19
N LYS A 511 -22.06 5.31 20.85
CA LYS A 511 -23.05 4.34 20.33
C LYS A 511 -24.35 5.03 19.98
N LYS A 512 -24.88 5.82 20.92
CA LYS A 512 -26.13 6.56 20.75
C LYS A 512 -26.04 7.49 19.54
N SER A 513 -24.97 8.25 19.41
CA SER A 513 -24.83 9.18 18.30
C SER A 513 -24.69 8.48 16.95
N LEU A 514 -23.94 7.37 16.87
CA LEU A 514 -23.85 6.57 15.64
C LEU A 514 -25.20 5.98 15.21
N VAL A 515 -26.01 5.54 16.18
CA VAL A 515 -27.39 5.06 15.95
C VAL A 515 -28.31 6.19 15.50
N ASP A 516 -28.36 7.30 16.25
CA ASP A 516 -29.22 8.46 15.97
C ASP A 516 -28.95 9.07 14.58
N ASN A 517 -27.75 8.87 14.03
CA ASN A 517 -27.33 9.36 12.72
C ASN A 517 -27.25 8.28 11.63
N ASN A 518 -27.84 7.10 11.86
CA ASN A 518 -27.94 6.01 10.87
C ASN A 518 -26.57 5.55 10.32
N MET A 519 -25.55 5.47 11.17
CA MET A 519 -24.23 4.91 10.82
C MET A 519 -24.15 3.43 11.22
N ILE A 520 -24.79 3.07 12.33
CA ILE A 520 -25.03 1.68 12.78
C ILE A 520 -26.49 1.51 13.20
N TYR A 521 -26.98 0.28 13.22
CA TYR A 521 -28.33 -0.03 13.70
C TYR A 521 -28.37 -0.16 15.22
N GLY A 522 -29.43 0.39 15.84
CA GLY A 522 -29.67 0.29 17.27
C GLY A 522 -30.26 -1.06 17.70
N ASP A 523 -30.34 -1.26 19.02
CA ASP A 523 -30.69 -2.53 19.67
C ASP A 523 -32.14 -3.00 19.45
N GLY A 524 -33.00 -2.18 18.82
CA GLY A 524 -34.41 -2.49 18.54
C GLY A 524 -34.69 -3.23 17.22
N SER A 525 -33.65 -3.74 16.54
CA SER A 525 -33.80 -4.46 15.26
C SER A 525 -33.00 -5.76 15.26
N SER A 526 -33.35 -6.71 14.39
CA SER A 526 -32.54 -7.92 14.14
C SER A 526 -31.14 -7.61 13.59
N LYS A 527 -30.88 -6.35 13.22
CA LYS A 527 -29.60 -5.84 12.73
C LYS A 527 -28.82 -5.07 13.79
N ALA A 528 -29.19 -5.15 15.07
CA ALA A 528 -28.53 -4.43 16.16
C ALA A 528 -26.99 -4.53 16.07
N GLY A 529 -26.31 -3.39 16.13
CA GLY A 529 -24.85 -3.29 16.04
C GLY A 529 -24.28 -3.48 14.63
N MET A 530 -25.10 -3.82 13.62
CA MET A 530 -24.63 -3.87 12.24
C MET A 530 -24.40 -2.47 11.70
N MET A 531 -23.34 -2.34 10.91
CA MET A 531 -23.05 -1.16 10.13
C MET A 531 -24.14 -0.92 9.09
N ASN A 532 -24.63 0.32 9.00
CA ASN A 532 -25.54 0.77 7.97
C ASN A 532 -24.75 1.55 6.89
N PRO A 533 -24.54 0.97 5.69
CA PRO A 533 -23.85 1.69 4.62
C PRO A 533 -24.55 2.97 4.19
N SER A 534 -25.87 3.08 4.37
CA SER A 534 -26.66 4.26 4.00
C SER A 534 -26.39 4.72 2.56
N TYR A 535 -26.41 3.80 1.59
CA TYR A 535 -26.14 4.12 0.19
C TYR A 535 -27.09 5.21 -0.36
N PRO A 536 -26.64 6.07 -1.30
CA PRO A 536 -25.31 6.08 -1.92
C PRO A 536 -24.22 6.57 -0.97
N LEU A 537 -23.01 6.02 -1.16
CA LEU A 537 -21.78 6.43 -0.50
C LEU A 537 -21.10 7.50 -1.34
N ASN A 538 -21.19 8.74 -0.90
CA ASN A 538 -20.33 9.83 -1.33
C ASN A 538 -19.23 9.99 -0.27
N TYR A 539 -17.96 9.76 -0.60
CA TYR A 539 -16.88 9.94 0.37
C TYR A 539 -16.74 11.39 0.83
N MET A 540 -17.20 12.35 0.02
CA MET A 540 -17.20 13.77 0.37
C MET A 540 -18.24 14.15 1.43
N GLU A 541 -19.17 13.25 1.75
CA GLU A 541 -20.23 13.46 2.75
C GLU A 541 -20.20 12.40 3.85
N LYS A 542 -19.86 11.16 3.48
CA LYS A 542 -19.86 9.97 4.36
C LYS A 542 -18.48 9.28 4.43
N PRO A 543 -17.40 10.02 4.73
CA PRO A 543 -16.04 9.48 4.70
C PRO A 543 -15.82 8.37 5.73
N LEU A 544 -16.35 8.51 6.95
CA LEU A 544 -16.17 7.53 8.01
C LEU A 544 -16.93 6.24 7.68
N THR A 545 -18.19 6.34 7.28
CA THR A 545 -18.96 5.16 6.84
C THR A 545 -18.24 4.47 5.69
N ARG A 546 -17.71 5.20 4.71
CA ARG A 546 -16.94 4.58 3.62
C ARG A 546 -15.68 3.84 4.11
N LEU A 547 -14.91 4.46 5.01
CA LEU A 547 -13.72 3.86 5.59
C LEU A 547 -14.05 2.58 6.36
N MET A 548 -15.06 2.63 7.22
CA MET A 548 -15.50 1.48 8.02
C MET A 548 -16.05 0.35 7.16
N LEU A 549 -16.71 0.69 6.05
CA LEU A 549 -17.13 -0.32 5.09
C LEU A 549 -15.90 -0.99 4.49
N GLY A 550 -14.93 -0.22 4.01
CA GLY A 550 -13.66 -0.79 3.50
C GLY A 550 -12.90 -1.61 4.54
N ARG A 551 -12.91 -1.21 5.81
CA ARG A 551 -12.34 -1.98 6.95
C ARG A 551 -13.03 -3.34 7.12
N SER A 552 -14.36 -3.40 7.01
CA SER A 552 -15.13 -4.65 7.15
C SER A 552 -14.71 -5.74 6.14
N TRP A 553 -14.04 -5.37 5.04
CA TRP A 553 -13.49 -6.33 4.09
C TRP A 553 -12.38 -7.19 4.68
N TRP A 554 -11.57 -6.60 5.57
CA TRP A 554 -10.51 -7.28 6.30
C TRP A 554 -11.00 -7.81 7.65
N ASP A 555 -11.87 -7.05 8.32
CA ASP A 555 -12.30 -7.31 9.68
C ASP A 555 -13.78 -7.71 9.75
N LEU A 556 -14.00 -9.02 9.88
CA LEU A 556 -15.34 -9.61 9.88
C LEU A 556 -16.08 -9.49 11.23
N ASN A 557 -15.47 -8.88 12.24
CA ASN A 557 -16.20 -8.49 13.45
C ASN A 557 -17.18 -7.35 13.15
N ILE A 558 -16.84 -6.50 12.18
CA ILE A 558 -17.74 -5.47 11.67
C ILE A 558 -18.78 -6.13 10.75
N LYS A 559 -20.00 -6.26 11.26
CA LYS A 559 -21.13 -6.81 10.51
C LYS A 559 -21.76 -5.73 9.65
N VAL A 560 -22.07 -6.04 8.39
CA VAL A 560 -22.54 -5.06 7.41
C VAL A 560 -23.94 -5.43 6.93
N ASP A 561 -24.83 -4.45 6.87
CA ASP A 561 -26.12 -4.62 6.22
C ASP A 561 -25.96 -4.65 4.70
N VAL A 562 -26.27 -5.82 4.13
CA VAL A 562 -26.16 -6.10 2.69
C VAL A 562 -27.50 -6.10 1.97
N GLU A 563 -28.61 -5.77 2.65
CA GLU A 563 -29.95 -5.87 2.04
C GLU A 563 -30.10 -4.97 0.82
N LYS A 564 -29.59 -3.74 0.88
CA LYS A 564 -29.65 -2.80 -0.25
C LYS A 564 -28.67 -3.18 -1.36
N TYR A 565 -27.45 -3.58 -1.00
CA TYR A 565 -26.45 -4.04 -1.96
C TYR A 565 -25.45 -5.00 -1.28
N PRO A 566 -25.09 -6.12 -1.94
CA PRO A 566 -25.65 -6.59 -3.23
C PRO A 566 -27.07 -7.14 -3.13
N GLY A 567 -27.57 -7.37 -1.91
CA GLY A 567 -28.82 -8.06 -1.63
C GLY A 567 -28.57 -9.20 -0.64
N ALA A 568 -29.39 -9.30 0.41
CA ALA A 568 -29.29 -10.38 1.39
C ALA A 568 -29.85 -11.69 0.81
N VAL A 569 -29.22 -12.80 1.15
CA VAL A 569 -29.71 -14.16 0.84
C VAL A 569 -30.36 -14.73 2.10
N SER A 570 -31.67 -14.95 2.04
CA SER A 570 -32.46 -15.51 3.15
C SER A 570 -32.35 -17.03 3.25
N GLU A 571 -32.03 -17.72 2.15
CA GLU A 571 -31.94 -19.18 2.13
C GLU A 571 -30.76 -19.73 2.94
N GLU A 572 -30.93 -20.95 3.44
CA GLU A 572 -29.87 -21.69 4.12
C GLU A 572 -28.83 -22.18 3.10
N GLY A 573 -27.57 -22.23 3.54
CA GLY A 573 -26.49 -22.72 2.70
C GLY A 573 -26.61 -24.23 2.47
N GLN A 574 -26.37 -24.66 1.24
CA GLN A 574 -26.41 -26.06 0.82
C GLN A 574 -25.01 -26.62 0.52
N ASN A 575 -24.96 -27.93 0.33
CA ASN A 575 -23.79 -28.64 -0.18
C ASN A 575 -23.96 -28.87 -1.68
N VAL A 576 -23.01 -28.38 -2.47
CA VAL A 576 -23.00 -28.55 -3.93
C VAL A 576 -21.64 -29.06 -4.37
N THR A 577 -21.62 -30.02 -5.29
CA THR A 577 -20.38 -30.51 -5.89
C THR A 577 -20.38 -30.15 -7.36
N GLU A 578 -19.36 -29.40 -7.79
CA GLU A 578 -19.20 -28.97 -9.18
C GLU A 578 -17.89 -29.51 -9.75
N THR A 579 -17.89 -29.84 -11.04
CA THR A 579 -16.67 -30.20 -11.78
C THR A 579 -16.19 -28.98 -12.55
N ILE A 580 -14.99 -28.50 -12.23
CA ILE A 580 -14.45 -27.26 -12.77
C ILE A 580 -13.18 -27.55 -13.58
N SER A 581 -13.07 -26.94 -14.76
CA SER A 581 -11.85 -26.99 -15.56
C SER A 581 -10.71 -26.26 -14.86
N LEU A 582 -9.53 -26.87 -14.85
CA LEU A 582 -8.30 -26.25 -14.32
C LEU A 582 -7.40 -25.72 -15.43
N TYR A 583 -7.86 -25.79 -16.68
CA TYR A 583 -7.10 -25.41 -17.85
C TYR A 583 -6.84 -23.90 -17.88
N SER A 584 -5.59 -23.53 -18.09
CA SER A 584 -5.10 -22.16 -18.01
C SER A 584 -4.87 -21.47 -19.35
N ASN A 585 -5.42 -22.00 -20.46
CA ASN A 585 -5.31 -21.36 -21.78
C ASN A 585 -6.35 -20.22 -21.93
N PRO A 586 -5.94 -18.97 -22.24
CA PRO A 586 -6.75 -17.73 -22.26
C PRO A 586 -7.86 -17.66 -23.34
N THR A 587 -8.66 -18.71 -23.48
CA THR A 587 -9.65 -18.83 -24.55
C THR A 587 -10.96 -18.08 -24.29
N LYS A 588 -11.26 -17.68 -23.06
CA LYS A 588 -12.44 -16.86 -22.71
C LYS A 588 -11.99 -15.57 -22.02
N TRP A 589 -12.45 -14.41 -22.48
CA TRP A 589 -11.98 -13.06 -22.10
C TRP A 589 -12.39 -12.62 -20.67
N PHE A 590 -12.12 -13.45 -19.66
CA PHE A 590 -12.05 -13.01 -18.27
C PHE A 590 -10.58 -12.93 -17.85
N ALA A 591 -10.19 -11.84 -17.18
CA ALA A 591 -8.83 -11.57 -16.75
C ALA A 591 -8.25 -12.75 -15.91
N GLY A 592 -7.55 -13.66 -16.59
CA GLY A 592 -6.79 -14.74 -15.97
C GLY A 592 -7.48 -16.10 -15.80
N ASN A 593 -8.41 -16.52 -16.67
CA ASN A 593 -9.01 -17.88 -16.70
C ASN A 593 -9.74 -18.31 -15.41
N MET A 594 -10.45 -17.38 -14.77
CA MET A 594 -11.33 -17.74 -13.65
C MET A 594 -12.58 -18.45 -14.19
N GLN A 595 -12.89 -19.63 -13.67
CA GLN A 595 -14.07 -20.40 -14.04
C GLN A 595 -15.24 -20.06 -13.12
N SER A 596 -16.36 -19.66 -13.71
CA SER A 596 -17.63 -19.46 -13.00
C SER A 596 -18.15 -20.78 -12.44
N THR A 597 -18.54 -20.78 -11.16
CA THR A 597 -19.12 -21.96 -10.51
C THR A 597 -20.66 -21.95 -10.55
N GLY A 598 -21.28 -20.80 -10.84
CA GLY A 598 -22.71 -20.61 -10.65
C GLY A 598 -23.15 -20.62 -9.18
N LEU A 599 -22.21 -20.49 -8.23
CA LEU A 599 -22.46 -20.52 -6.80
C LEU A 599 -22.16 -19.16 -6.16
N TRP A 600 -22.90 -18.87 -5.09
CA TRP A 600 -22.79 -17.63 -4.32
C TRP A 600 -22.44 -17.94 -2.87
N ALA A 601 -21.41 -17.26 -2.36
CA ALA A 601 -21.07 -17.21 -0.94
C ALA A 601 -21.99 -16.19 -0.24
N PRO A 602 -22.86 -16.60 0.69
CA PRO A 602 -23.69 -15.65 1.43
C PRO A 602 -22.85 -14.73 2.33
N ALA A 603 -23.27 -13.47 2.46
CA ALA A 603 -22.59 -12.49 3.30
C ALA A 603 -22.48 -12.96 4.76
N GLN A 604 -21.29 -12.84 5.33
CA GLN A 604 -20.96 -13.08 6.74
C GLN A 604 -21.27 -14.51 7.26
N LYS A 605 -21.66 -15.43 6.37
CA LYS A 605 -21.80 -16.87 6.65
C LYS A 605 -20.52 -17.60 6.25
N GLU A 606 -20.27 -18.71 6.92
CA GLU A 606 -19.11 -19.56 6.66
C GLU A 606 -19.31 -20.38 5.39
N VAL A 607 -18.28 -20.42 4.54
CA VAL A 607 -18.20 -21.26 3.36
C VAL A 607 -16.99 -22.16 3.48
N THR A 608 -17.16 -23.42 3.10
CA THR A 608 -16.06 -24.39 3.01
C THR A 608 -15.99 -24.94 1.59
N ILE A 609 -14.79 -25.06 1.04
CA ILE A 609 -14.54 -25.70 -0.26
C ILE A 609 -13.52 -26.80 -0.06
N LYS A 610 -13.89 -28.03 -0.44
CA LYS A 610 -12.98 -29.18 -0.48
C LYS A 610 -12.67 -29.52 -1.93
N SER A 611 -11.39 -29.65 -2.25
CA SER A 611 -10.90 -29.95 -3.60
C SER A 611 -10.43 -31.41 -3.70
N ASN A 612 -10.60 -32.02 -4.87
CA ASN A 612 -9.87 -33.24 -5.25
C ASN A 612 -8.78 -32.98 -6.32
N ALA A 613 -8.49 -31.71 -6.62
CA ALA A 613 -7.47 -31.34 -7.58
C ALA A 613 -6.08 -31.77 -7.10
N ASN A 614 -5.24 -32.25 -8.01
CA ASN A 614 -3.85 -32.61 -7.71
C ASN A 614 -2.89 -31.41 -7.72
N VAL A 615 -3.42 -30.22 -8.03
CA VAL A 615 -2.68 -28.95 -8.08
C VAL A 615 -3.37 -27.91 -7.19
N PRO A 616 -2.63 -26.96 -6.62
CA PRO A 616 -3.23 -25.84 -5.91
C PRO A 616 -4.05 -24.97 -6.86
N VAL A 617 -5.15 -24.40 -6.35
CA VAL A 617 -6.03 -23.51 -7.09
C VAL A 617 -6.27 -22.22 -6.33
N THR A 618 -6.69 -21.20 -7.07
CA THR A 618 -7.09 -19.91 -6.51
C THR A 618 -8.61 -19.83 -6.49
N VAL A 619 -9.19 -19.59 -5.31
CA VAL A 619 -10.62 -19.32 -5.11
C VAL A 619 -10.82 -17.81 -5.07
N THR A 620 -11.73 -17.29 -5.89
CA THR A 620 -12.10 -15.87 -5.87
C THR A 620 -13.57 -15.73 -5.54
N VAL A 621 -13.91 -14.83 -4.61
CA VAL A 621 -15.29 -14.40 -4.35
C VAL A 621 -15.41 -12.96 -4.80
N ALA A 622 -16.27 -12.69 -5.79
CA ALA A 622 -16.42 -11.36 -6.37
C ALA A 622 -17.88 -10.96 -6.56
N LEU A 623 -18.13 -9.65 -6.49
CA LEU A 623 -19.40 -9.07 -6.96
C LEU A 623 -19.36 -8.71 -8.45
N ALA A 624 -18.21 -8.89 -9.11
CA ALA A 624 -17.86 -8.51 -10.49
C ALA A 624 -18.28 -7.07 -10.85
N ASP A 625 -17.29 -6.19 -10.97
CA ASP A 625 -17.48 -4.82 -11.46
C ASP A 625 -16.17 -4.35 -12.12
N ASP A 626 -16.28 -3.65 -13.25
CA ASP A 626 -15.12 -3.09 -13.95
C ASP A 626 -14.79 -1.72 -13.35
N LEU A 627 -13.60 -1.56 -12.78
CA LEU A 627 -13.23 -0.38 -12.01
C LEU A 627 -12.03 0.34 -12.62
N THR A 628 -12.23 1.62 -12.94
CA THR A 628 -11.13 2.56 -13.13
C THR A 628 -11.34 3.78 -12.22
N GLY A 629 -10.31 4.21 -11.47
CA GLY A 629 -10.18 5.55 -10.86
C GLY A 629 -11.08 5.97 -9.68
N ARG A 630 -10.52 6.76 -8.75
CA ARG A 630 -11.22 7.37 -7.59
C ARG A 630 -12.21 8.46 -8.00
N GLU A 631 -11.80 9.35 -8.89
CA GLU A 631 -12.60 10.46 -9.43
C GLU A 631 -13.86 9.99 -10.17
N LYS A 632 -13.85 8.77 -10.71
CA LYS A 632 -14.92 8.20 -11.54
C LYS A 632 -16.09 7.65 -10.72
N HIS A 633 -15.86 7.23 -9.48
CA HIS A 633 -16.86 6.45 -8.76
C HIS A 633 -17.13 6.92 -7.33
N GLU A 634 -16.19 7.47 -6.57
CA GLU A 634 -16.35 7.61 -5.11
C GLU A 634 -17.38 8.65 -4.62
N VAL A 635 -17.97 9.43 -5.53
CA VAL A 635 -18.94 10.49 -5.19
C VAL A 635 -20.40 10.02 -5.12
N ALA A 636 -20.73 8.81 -5.59
CA ALA A 636 -22.10 8.26 -5.53
C ALA A 636 -22.15 6.72 -5.58
N LEU A 637 -21.25 6.04 -4.87
CA LEU A 637 -21.18 4.58 -4.90
C LEU A 637 -22.41 3.93 -4.25
N ASN A 638 -23.15 3.13 -5.00
CA ASN A 638 -24.17 2.23 -4.47
C ASN A 638 -23.60 0.85 -4.08
N ARG A 639 -22.33 0.79 -3.67
CA ARG A 639 -21.63 -0.46 -3.31
C ARG A 639 -20.40 -0.24 -2.40
N PRO A 640 -19.83 -1.30 -1.82
CA PRO A 640 -18.59 -1.22 -1.04
C PRO A 640 -17.37 -0.81 -1.89
N PRO A 641 -16.35 -0.20 -1.27
CA PRO A 641 -15.11 0.20 -1.95
C PRO A 641 -14.28 -0.98 -2.49
N ARG A 642 -14.39 -2.16 -1.86
CA ARG A 642 -13.70 -3.40 -2.27
C ARG A 642 -14.73 -4.50 -2.52
N VAL A 643 -14.63 -5.18 -3.67
CA VAL A 643 -15.69 -6.10 -4.15
C VAL A 643 -15.22 -7.51 -4.48
N THR A 644 -13.91 -7.77 -4.39
CA THR A 644 -13.29 -9.07 -4.72
C THR A 644 -12.40 -9.51 -3.57
N LYS A 645 -12.42 -10.80 -3.22
CA LYS A 645 -11.52 -11.42 -2.23
C LYS A 645 -11.04 -12.77 -2.73
N THR A 646 -9.78 -13.09 -2.50
CA THR A 646 -9.11 -14.27 -3.05
C THR A 646 -8.49 -15.11 -1.95
N TYR A 647 -8.54 -16.43 -2.12
CA TYR A 647 -8.02 -17.43 -1.19
C TYR A 647 -7.23 -18.49 -1.98
N SER A 648 -6.12 -18.95 -1.42
CA SER A 648 -5.39 -20.11 -1.93
C SER A 648 -6.01 -21.39 -1.38
N LEU A 649 -6.14 -22.40 -2.22
CA LEU A 649 -6.57 -23.75 -1.85
C LEU A 649 -5.53 -24.75 -2.32
N ASP A 650 -4.88 -25.43 -1.36
CA ASP A 650 -3.85 -26.41 -1.66
C ASP A 650 -4.39 -27.64 -2.41
N ALA A 651 -3.48 -28.39 -3.05
CA ALA A 651 -3.83 -29.62 -3.74
C ALA A 651 -4.54 -30.60 -2.80
N SER A 652 -5.70 -31.11 -3.22
CA SER A 652 -6.58 -31.98 -2.43
C SER A 652 -6.95 -31.42 -1.04
N GLY A 653 -6.85 -30.09 -0.89
CA GLY A 653 -7.01 -29.40 0.37
C GLY A 653 -8.46 -29.03 0.69
N THR A 654 -8.61 -28.29 1.78
CA THR A 654 -9.87 -27.65 2.18
C THR A 654 -9.59 -26.22 2.60
N VAL A 655 -10.41 -25.29 2.12
CA VAL A 655 -10.37 -23.89 2.56
C VAL A 655 -11.71 -23.52 3.18
N LYS A 656 -11.64 -22.82 4.32
CA LYS A 656 -12.80 -22.29 5.03
C LYS A 656 -12.67 -20.77 5.12
N PHE A 657 -13.72 -20.06 4.76
CA PHE A 657 -13.70 -18.59 4.76
C PHE A 657 -15.07 -17.98 5.01
N LYS A 658 -15.06 -16.67 5.26
CA LYS A 658 -16.22 -15.79 5.35
C LYS A 658 -15.92 -14.53 4.52
N VAL A 659 -16.94 -13.97 3.89
CA VAL A 659 -16.86 -12.71 3.13
C VAL A 659 -17.83 -11.67 3.71
N PRO A 660 -17.49 -10.38 3.71
CA PRO A 660 -18.32 -9.33 4.32
C PRO A 660 -19.67 -9.11 3.61
N TYR A 661 -19.67 -9.18 2.27
CA TYR A 661 -20.77 -8.73 1.43
C TYR A 661 -21.49 -9.86 0.68
N GLY A 662 -20.89 -11.05 0.68
CA GLY A 662 -21.23 -12.12 -0.25
C GLY A 662 -20.57 -11.92 -1.62
N GLY A 663 -20.76 -12.89 -2.51
CA GLY A 663 -20.27 -12.80 -3.89
C GLY A 663 -20.33 -14.13 -4.64
N LEU A 664 -20.20 -14.05 -5.96
CA LEU A 664 -20.04 -15.18 -6.86
C LEU A 664 -18.68 -15.84 -6.64
N ILE A 665 -18.65 -17.17 -6.67
CA ILE A 665 -17.44 -17.95 -6.45
C ILE A 665 -16.85 -18.36 -7.80
N TYR A 666 -15.55 -18.15 -7.96
CA TYR A 666 -14.76 -18.58 -9.11
C TYR A 666 -13.59 -19.44 -8.67
N ILE A 667 -13.21 -20.39 -9.50
CA ILE A 667 -12.02 -21.22 -9.31
C ILE A 667 -11.08 -20.99 -10.48
N LYS A 668 -9.81 -20.78 -10.18
CA LYS A 668 -8.75 -20.67 -11.19
C LYS A 668 -7.71 -21.76 -10.95
N GLY A 669 -7.56 -22.65 -11.93
CA GLY A 669 -6.44 -23.58 -12.04
C GLY A 669 -5.27 -22.98 -12.82
N ASN A 670 -4.11 -23.62 -12.72
CA ASN A 670 -2.90 -23.26 -13.47
C ASN A 670 -2.44 -24.40 -14.39
N SER A 671 -3.36 -25.29 -14.80
CA SER A 671 -2.99 -26.46 -15.59
C SER A 671 -2.67 -26.10 -17.03
N SER A 672 -1.56 -26.61 -17.57
CA SER A 672 -1.20 -26.48 -18.98
C SER A 672 -1.90 -27.50 -19.87
N THR A 673 -2.66 -28.44 -19.28
CA THR A 673 -3.45 -29.46 -19.97
C THR A 673 -4.93 -29.30 -19.63
N ASN A 674 -5.80 -29.75 -20.53
CA ASN A 674 -7.23 -29.69 -20.30
C ASN A 674 -7.63 -30.77 -19.27
N GLU A 675 -7.52 -30.42 -17.99
CA GLU A 675 -7.92 -31.24 -16.86
C GLU A 675 -9.05 -30.57 -16.08
N SER A 676 -9.84 -31.37 -15.36
CA SER A 676 -10.92 -30.88 -14.50
C SER A 676 -10.85 -31.57 -13.15
N ALA A 677 -11.31 -30.87 -12.12
CA ALA A 677 -11.39 -31.39 -10.76
C ALA A 677 -12.77 -31.11 -10.17
N SER A 678 -13.17 -31.96 -9.23
CA SER A 678 -14.39 -31.85 -8.46
C SER A 678 -14.14 -31.05 -7.18
N PHE A 679 -15.05 -30.11 -6.91
CA PHE A 679 -15.03 -29.25 -5.74
C PHE A 679 -16.35 -29.37 -5.00
N THR A 680 -16.29 -29.71 -3.71
CA THR A 680 -17.47 -29.72 -2.85
C THR A 680 -17.52 -28.45 -2.04
N PHE A 681 -18.56 -27.66 -2.28
CA PHE A 681 -18.87 -26.40 -1.62
C PHE A 681 -19.92 -26.63 -0.53
N THR A 682 -19.70 -26.09 0.66
CA THR A 682 -20.62 -26.13 1.79
C THR A 682 -20.91 -24.72 2.25
N GLY A 683 -22.19 -24.44 2.56
CA GLY A 683 -22.61 -23.11 3.04
C GLY A 683 -22.87 -22.10 1.92
N VAL A 684 -23.03 -22.56 0.68
CA VAL A 684 -23.26 -21.74 -0.53
C VAL A 684 -24.72 -21.79 -0.97
N VAL A 685 -25.15 -20.86 -1.81
CA VAL A 685 -26.44 -20.95 -2.53
C VAL A 685 -26.21 -20.92 -4.04
N LYS A 686 -27.20 -21.34 -4.82
CA LYS A 686 -27.15 -21.22 -6.27
C LYS A 686 -27.24 -19.75 -6.70
N ALA A 687 -26.46 -19.36 -7.68
CA ALA A 687 -26.65 -18.13 -8.42
C ALA A 687 -27.31 -18.43 -9.76
N PRO A 688 -28.17 -17.54 -10.29
CA PRO A 688 -28.66 -17.66 -11.66
C PRO A 688 -27.48 -17.82 -12.61
N PHE A 689 -27.49 -18.89 -13.41
CA PHE A 689 -26.35 -19.23 -14.24
C PHE A 689 -26.79 -19.81 -15.56
N TYR A 690 -26.57 -19.06 -16.63
CA TYR A 690 -26.87 -19.46 -18.01
C TYR A 690 -25.57 -19.81 -18.72
N LYS A 691 -25.48 -21.03 -19.24
CA LYS A 691 -24.27 -21.56 -19.89
C LYS A 691 -24.64 -22.65 -20.89
N ASP A 692 -23.92 -22.72 -22.00
CA ASP A 692 -24.14 -23.67 -23.10
C ASP A 692 -25.59 -23.64 -23.63
N GLY A 693 -26.16 -22.45 -23.79
CA GLY A 693 -27.52 -22.27 -24.31
C GLY A 693 -28.64 -22.69 -23.34
N ALA A 694 -28.34 -22.91 -22.06
CA ALA A 694 -29.35 -23.30 -21.08
C ALA A 694 -29.08 -22.75 -19.67
N TRP A 695 -30.14 -22.65 -18.86
CA TRP A 695 -30.01 -22.39 -17.43
C TRP A 695 -29.46 -23.62 -16.71
N LYS A 696 -28.26 -23.51 -16.15
CA LYS A 696 -27.71 -24.50 -15.19
C LYS A 696 -28.32 -24.29 -13.80
N ASN A 697 -28.60 -23.04 -13.46
CA ASN A 697 -29.34 -22.64 -12.27
C ASN A 697 -30.38 -21.58 -12.68
N ASP A 698 -31.63 -21.74 -12.23
CA ASP A 698 -32.75 -20.89 -12.67
C ASP A 698 -32.53 -19.40 -12.39
N LEU A 699 -33.18 -18.55 -13.21
CA LEU A 699 -33.23 -17.09 -13.02
C LEU A 699 -33.70 -16.68 -11.61
N ASN A 700 -34.60 -17.47 -11.03
CA ASN A 700 -35.16 -17.24 -9.69
C ASN A 700 -34.27 -17.74 -8.55
N SER A 701 -33.06 -18.23 -8.85
CA SER A 701 -32.11 -18.69 -7.84
C SER A 701 -31.83 -17.63 -6.76
N PRO A 702 -31.39 -18.05 -5.56
CA PRO A 702 -31.42 -17.20 -4.38
C PRO A 702 -30.45 -16.02 -4.43
N ALA A 703 -29.30 -16.18 -5.10
CA ALA A 703 -28.30 -15.13 -5.18
C ALA A 703 -28.85 -13.85 -5.84
N PRO A 704 -28.39 -12.66 -5.42
CA PRO A 704 -28.84 -11.39 -5.98
C PRO A 704 -28.22 -11.09 -7.35
N LEU A 705 -27.04 -11.63 -7.65
CA LEU A 705 -26.35 -11.53 -8.93
C LEU A 705 -26.23 -12.92 -9.55
N GLY A 706 -26.09 -12.96 -10.86
CA GLY A 706 -25.85 -14.17 -11.62
C GLY A 706 -25.02 -13.90 -12.86
N GLU A 707 -24.81 -14.94 -13.66
CA GLU A 707 -23.91 -14.89 -14.80
C GLU A 707 -24.51 -15.55 -16.04
N LEU A 708 -24.13 -15.00 -17.19
CA LEU A 708 -24.18 -15.67 -18.49
C LEU A 708 -22.74 -15.97 -18.92
N GLU A 709 -22.46 -17.22 -19.23
CA GLU A 709 -21.19 -17.65 -19.82
C GLU A 709 -21.43 -18.11 -21.26
N SER A 710 -20.80 -17.42 -22.21
CA SER A 710 -20.72 -17.84 -23.62
C SER A 710 -19.33 -18.43 -23.92
N ASP A 711 -19.08 -18.73 -25.19
CA ASP A 711 -17.75 -19.13 -25.65
C ASP A 711 -16.77 -17.95 -25.71
N ALA A 712 -17.26 -16.71 -25.83
CA ALA A 712 -16.43 -15.52 -25.99
C ALA A 712 -16.27 -14.70 -24.70
N PHE A 713 -17.31 -14.62 -23.86
CA PHE A 713 -17.33 -13.74 -22.68
C PHE A 713 -18.10 -14.33 -21.49
N VAL A 714 -17.91 -13.70 -20.33
CA VAL A 714 -18.74 -13.88 -19.14
C VAL A 714 -19.39 -12.55 -18.82
N TYR A 715 -20.71 -12.52 -18.69
CA TYR A 715 -21.47 -11.34 -18.31
C TYR A 715 -22.10 -11.52 -16.94
N THR A 716 -21.61 -10.75 -15.98
CA THR A 716 -22.08 -10.74 -14.59
C THR A 716 -22.97 -9.53 -14.34
N THR A 717 -24.14 -9.72 -13.75
CA THR A 717 -25.12 -8.65 -13.55
C THR A 717 -26.11 -8.98 -12.42
N PRO A 718 -26.83 -8.00 -11.84
CA PRO A 718 -28.00 -8.26 -11.01
C PRO A 718 -28.99 -9.21 -11.70
N LYS A 719 -29.54 -10.18 -10.97
CA LYS A 719 -30.33 -11.28 -11.57
C LYS A 719 -31.49 -10.82 -12.44
N LYS A 720 -32.12 -9.70 -12.10
CA LYS A 720 -33.24 -9.15 -12.89
C LYS A 720 -32.86 -8.83 -14.33
N ASN A 721 -31.60 -8.47 -14.58
CA ASN A 721 -31.14 -8.09 -15.92
C ASN A 721 -30.84 -9.31 -16.81
N LEU A 722 -30.67 -10.51 -16.22
CA LEU A 722 -30.49 -11.75 -17.00
C LEU A 722 -31.78 -12.22 -17.68
N ASN A 723 -32.90 -11.52 -17.50
CA ASN A 723 -34.08 -11.75 -18.33
C ASN A 723 -33.89 -11.22 -19.78
N ALA A 724 -32.84 -10.41 -20.00
CA ALA A 724 -32.53 -9.77 -21.28
C ALA A 724 -33.74 -9.08 -21.95
N SER A 725 -34.66 -8.50 -21.16
CA SER A 725 -35.94 -7.97 -21.68
C SER A 725 -35.79 -6.85 -22.72
N ASN A 726 -34.62 -6.21 -22.72
CA ASN A 726 -34.30 -5.10 -23.62
C ASN A 726 -33.43 -5.52 -24.83
N TYR A 727 -33.14 -6.81 -24.98
CA TYR A 727 -32.37 -7.35 -26.10
C TYR A 727 -33.28 -8.11 -27.06
N THR A 728 -33.32 -7.71 -28.32
CA THR A 728 -34.16 -8.36 -29.33
C THR A 728 -33.62 -9.77 -29.60
N GLY A 729 -34.43 -10.80 -29.39
CA GLY A 729 -33.99 -12.21 -29.44
C GLY A 729 -33.69 -12.83 -28.07
N GLY A 730 -33.74 -12.06 -26.98
CA GLY A 730 -33.60 -12.56 -25.62
C GLY A 730 -32.19 -13.04 -25.27
N LEU A 731 -32.10 -13.83 -24.20
CA LEU A 731 -30.81 -14.22 -23.59
C LEU A 731 -29.96 -15.14 -24.47
N GLU A 732 -30.60 -16.04 -25.22
CA GLU A 732 -29.91 -16.97 -26.14
C GLU A 732 -29.24 -16.20 -27.29
N GLN A 733 -29.97 -15.29 -27.93
CA GLN A 733 -29.41 -14.44 -28.97
C GLN A 733 -28.29 -13.55 -28.43
N PHE A 734 -28.47 -12.96 -27.24
CA PHE A 734 -27.43 -12.16 -26.58
C PHE A 734 -26.13 -12.96 -26.33
N ALA A 735 -26.24 -14.24 -25.97
CA ALA A 735 -25.08 -15.11 -25.77
C ALA A 735 -24.32 -15.42 -27.07
N ASN A 736 -25.01 -15.43 -28.21
CA ASN A 736 -24.46 -15.78 -29.52
C ASN A 736 -23.92 -14.57 -30.30
N ASP A 737 -24.46 -13.38 -30.06
CA ASP A 737 -24.13 -12.16 -30.82
C ASP A 737 -22.84 -11.47 -30.36
N LEU A 738 -22.31 -11.82 -29.19
CA LEU A 738 -21.12 -11.27 -28.56
C LEU A 738 -20.07 -12.36 -28.34
#